data_AF-A0A2V2BU02-F1
#
_entry.id   AF-A0A2V2BU02-F1
#
_cell.length_a   1.000
_cell.length_b   1.000
_cell.length_c   1.000
_cell.angle_alpha   90.00
_cell.angle_beta   90.00
_cell.angle_gamma   90.00
#
_symmetry.space_group_name_H-M   'P 1'
#
loop_
_entity.id
_entity.type
_entity.pdbx_description
1 polymer ?
#
loop_
_entity_poly.entity_id
_entity_poly.type
_entity_poly.pdbx_seq_one_letter_code
_entity_poly.pdbx_strand_id
1 'polypeptide(L)'
;MRPRGRAKRLRARRANLRPRARYNFIEARAEILYSLRMKKLLAFGACALFGTCAGAGENGASWIWYPGDFENFLSAQFSSKITYKGALSPADWKISGHYPCVYFFKDYDIKEPETVKIASQGKFAASIDRKIFFAGEPPEITLPAGRHTLKIAVFNYEKIPAIRVEGPSVKSDRSWRVKIDRANAEFEEVERARGLPITRAATDYGFCRPDNPPAKFELPRREIKPAKTEKSPGKIFSDFGEETFGFVKFKGLRGKGTVAVYYGESPEEANSDEHCEVFGKYSFDLEKPADVALPDAQGFRYARAVFSGGLAADEMLMDFEYADIAKRGSFKSSDELLNRIWDVSYRTLFLTAREFFVDGVKRDRWVWAGDAAQSYLMNYYSFFDLPTARRTLWANRGKEPDTKHVNRIMDYSFYWLDSVREYYLYTGDSAFVKDIYPRMKTLADFCISRADENGFAVGRKDDWVFLDWAPMPKSGILCAEQILFARALDSLSECAKIAGESEDCEKFAAMSRGLKEKTLKLFWDDARGTLRHSYENGNFSEKTTRYAGMFAVLFGFLDAQKAEKIRDNILLNGSVQKITTPYMRFYELAALCEIGKHDYVLDEIKSYWGGMLKEGATSFWEVYNPDEKGAQHTAMYGRPFGRSFCHSWGASPLFLLGRYFAGVRPTKAGYSEYEAAPELSKLGWFKASVPTPFGEIKISMDKNSVEIKSDGGIGTLRLKSAAEPVCPGLKFKSDGGGKYSARIEPKKTYRIRYEKI
;
A
#
# COMPACT_ATOMS: atom_id res chain seq x y z
N MET A 1 -5.77 58.32 41.22
CA MET A 1 -4.49 59.07 41.11
C MET A 1 -3.86 58.80 39.74
N ARG A 2 -3.72 59.83 38.89
CA ARG A 2 -2.79 59.91 37.73
C ARG A 2 -1.40 60.38 38.27
N PRO A 3 -0.32 60.54 37.45
CA PRO A 3 -0.12 60.35 35.99
C PRO A 3 1.16 59.53 35.63
N ARG A 4 1.25 58.90 34.45
CA ARG A 4 1.77 59.35 33.11
C ARG A 4 3.25 59.79 33.01
N GLY A 5 3.90 59.21 32.01
CA GLY A 5 4.82 59.88 31.06
C GLY A 5 6.23 59.25 31.01
N ARG A 6 6.98 59.24 29.92
CA ARG A 6 6.77 59.59 28.50
C ARG A 6 8.05 59.13 27.76
N ALA A 7 7.91 58.82 26.47
CA ALA A 7 8.95 58.38 25.55
C ALA A 7 10.07 59.42 25.28
N LYS A 8 11.22 58.96 24.75
CA LYS A 8 11.98 59.67 23.71
C LYS A 8 12.86 58.71 22.88
N ARG A 9 12.54 58.63 21.58
CA ARG A 9 13.42 58.20 20.49
C ARG A 9 14.40 59.34 20.16
N LEU A 10 15.59 59.01 19.66
CA LEU A 10 16.29 59.86 18.69
C LEU A 10 17.18 59.01 17.77
N ARG A 11 16.95 59.20 16.46
CA ARG A 11 17.70 58.69 15.32
C ARG A 11 18.99 59.51 15.16
N ALA A 12 20.04 58.93 14.57
CA ALA A 12 20.39 59.12 13.16
C ALA A 12 21.91 59.07 12.85
N ARG A 13 22.19 58.55 11.64
CA ARG A 13 23.24 58.89 10.66
C ARG A 13 24.56 58.08 10.60
N ARG A 14 24.55 57.24 9.55
CA ARG A 14 25.61 56.84 8.61
C ARG A 14 26.74 57.88 8.40
N ALA A 15 27.98 57.41 8.21
CA ALA A 15 28.65 57.37 6.89
C ALA A 15 30.04 56.68 6.94
N ASN A 16 30.38 56.11 5.79
CA ASN A 16 31.56 55.30 5.43
C ASN A 16 32.91 56.03 5.52
N LEU A 17 34.02 55.29 5.68
CA LEU A 17 34.98 54.97 4.60
C LEU A 17 36.17 54.10 5.07
N ARG A 18 36.66 53.34 4.10
CA ARG A 18 37.66 52.23 4.03
C ARG A 18 39.13 52.72 4.20
N PRO A 19 40.20 51.87 4.31
CA PRO A 19 40.47 50.76 3.38
C PRO A 19 41.27 49.49 3.82
N ARG A 20 41.02 48.41 3.05
CA ARG A 20 41.92 47.39 2.41
C ARG A 20 43.22 46.98 3.13
N ALA A 21 43.72 45.74 3.08
CA ALA A 21 43.34 44.46 2.47
C ALA A 21 44.44 43.44 2.87
N ARG A 22 44.10 42.16 2.99
CA ARG A 22 44.71 41.06 2.19
C ARG A 22 43.98 39.74 2.44
N TYR A 23 43.64 39.15 1.30
CA TYR A 23 42.97 37.88 1.04
C TYR A 23 44.00 36.73 1.04
N ASN A 24 43.67 35.56 1.61
CA ASN A 24 43.41 34.32 0.86
C ASN A 24 43.43 33.04 1.75
N PHE A 25 42.30 32.32 1.70
CA PHE A 25 42.09 30.86 1.60
C PHE A 25 42.91 29.90 2.49
N ILE A 26 42.20 29.14 3.34
CA ILE A 26 41.89 27.70 3.18
C ILE A 26 40.68 27.37 4.09
N GLU A 27 39.48 27.39 3.52
CA GLU A 27 38.32 26.62 4.01
C GLU A 27 38.33 25.29 3.25
N ALA A 28 38.89 24.24 3.85
CA ALA A 28 38.82 22.87 3.35
C ALA A 28 39.27 21.85 4.43
N ARG A 29 38.76 21.91 5.68
CA ARG A 29 39.09 20.91 6.72
C ARG A 29 37.99 20.59 7.73
N ALA A 30 36.71 20.62 7.32
CA ALA A 30 35.61 20.11 8.16
C ALA A 30 34.71 19.04 7.49
N GLU A 31 34.83 18.77 6.19
CA GLU A 31 34.02 17.76 5.49
C GLU A 31 34.73 16.40 5.24
N ILE A 32 35.95 16.20 5.73
CA ILE A 32 36.75 14.98 5.43
C ILE A 32 36.68 13.91 6.53
N LEU A 33 35.97 14.13 7.64
CA LEU A 33 35.85 13.14 8.74
C LEU A 33 34.56 12.31 8.74
N TYR A 34 33.61 12.59 7.84
CA TYR A 34 32.39 11.79 7.67
C TYR A 34 32.41 10.85 6.45
N SER A 35 33.30 11.06 5.46
CA SER A 35 33.37 10.24 4.25
C SER A 35 34.38 9.08 4.30
N LEU A 36 35.10 8.88 5.41
CA LEU A 36 36.18 7.90 5.54
C LEU A 36 35.86 6.68 6.43
N ARG A 37 34.65 6.59 6.99
CA ARG A 37 34.14 5.36 7.65
C ARG A 37 33.24 4.48 6.76
N MET A 38 33.05 4.84 5.50
CA MET A 38 32.18 4.10 4.57
C MET A 38 32.92 3.31 3.46
N LYS A 39 34.25 3.17 3.54
CA LYS A 39 35.07 2.46 2.53
C LYS A 39 35.95 1.30 3.03
N LYS A 40 35.71 0.77 4.24
CA LYS A 40 36.33 -0.49 4.71
C LYS A 40 35.32 -1.41 5.44
N LEU A 41 34.21 -1.72 4.76
CA LEU A 41 33.28 -2.79 5.12
C LEU A 41 32.69 -3.44 3.84
N LEU A 42 33.53 -3.52 2.81
CA LEU A 42 33.31 -4.29 1.58
C LEU A 42 34.36 -5.41 1.56
N ALA A 43 34.14 -6.44 2.37
CA ALA A 43 34.67 -7.81 2.22
C ALA A 43 34.42 -8.57 3.54
N PHE A 44 33.68 -9.68 3.46
CA PHE A 44 33.36 -10.66 4.52
C PHE A 44 32.47 -10.14 5.66
N GLY A 45 31.34 -10.73 6.03
CA GLY A 45 30.69 -11.97 5.63
C GLY A 45 29.66 -12.33 6.71
N ALA A 46 28.36 -12.23 6.36
CA ALA A 46 27.23 -12.97 6.92
C ALA A 46 25.93 -12.39 6.33
N CYS A 47 25.78 -12.53 5.00
CA CYS A 47 24.44 -12.54 4.43
C CYS A 47 23.71 -13.75 5.01
N ALA A 48 22.82 -13.54 5.96
CA ALA A 48 21.74 -14.48 6.19
C ALA A 48 20.90 -14.50 4.89
N LEU A 49 21.20 -15.50 4.06
CA LEU A 49 20.48 -15.83 2.84
C LEU A 49 19.02 -16.17 3.19
N PHE A 50 18.15 -15.17 3.16
CA PHE A 50 16.85 -15.35 2.56
C PHE A 50 16.91 -14.66 1.21
N GLY A 51 17.40 -15.42 0.23
CA GLY A 51 17.19 -15.04 -1.15
C GLY A 51 15.68 -14.89 -1.35
N THR A 52 15.25 -13.74 -1.85
CA THR A 52 14.15 -13.75 -2.80
C THR A 52 14.43 -14.93 -3.74
N CYS A 53 13.50 -15.89 -3.82
CA CYS A 53 13.58 -17.06 -4.70
C CYS A 53 13.54 -16.67 -6.19
N ALA A 54 14.34 -15.68 -6.61
CA ALA A 54 14.84 -15.56 -7.97
C ALA A 54 15.89 -16.66 -8.27
N GLY A 55 16.26 -17.49 -7.28
CA GLY A 55 17.21 -18.61 -7.41
C GLY A 55 16.66 -20.01 -7.10
N ALA A 56 15.41 -20.16 -6.64
CA ALA A 56 14.74 -21.46 -6.71
C ALA A 56 14.22 -21.57 -8.14
N GLY A 57 15.02 -22.18 -9.01
CA GLY A 57 14.68 -22.32 -10.42
C GLY A 57 13.28 -22.89 -10.62
N GLU A 58 12.75 -22.70 -11.83
CA GLU A 58 11.50 -23.25 -12.35
C GLU A 58 11.33 -24.79 -12.21
N ASN A 59 12.22 -25.46 -11.47
CA ASN A 59 12.35 -26.90 -11.28
C ASN A 59 12.26 -27.38 -9.82
N GLY A 60 11.95 -26.53 -8.83
CA GLY A 60 11.88 -26.92 -7.40
C GLY A 60 10.44 -27.05 -6.85
N ALA A 61 10.21 -28.00 -5.92
CA ALA A 61 8.93 -28.15 -5.23
C ALA A 61 8.67 -27.00 -4.24
N SER A 62 7.41 -26.59 -4.13
CA SER A 62 6.95 -25.48 -3.29
C SER A 62 5.76 -25.88 -2.42
N TRP A 63 5.57 -25.24 -1.27
CA TRP A 63 4.34 -25.42 -0.50
C TRP A 63 3.16 -24.87 -1.30
N ILE A 64 2.07 -25.64 -1.35
CA ILE A 64 0.85 -25.30 -2.08
C ILE A 64 -0.37 -25.38 -1.17
N TRP A 65 -1.37 -24.52 -1.41
CA TRP A 65 -2.62 -24.44 -0.65
C TRP A 65 -3.81 -23.98 -1.52
N TYR A 66 -5.00 -23.88 -0.92
CA TYR A 66 -6.18 -23.33 -1.59
C TYR A 66 -6.08 -21.80 -1.74
N PRO A 67 -6.29 -21.21 -2.94
CA PRO A 67 -6.12 -19.76 -3.15
C PRO A 67 -6.88 -18.88 -2.14
N GLY A 68 -6.14 -17.95 -1.52
CA GLY A 68 -6.65 -17.03 -0.51
C GLY A 68 -6.70 -17.60 0.92
N ASP A 69 -6.48 -18.90 1.15
CA ASP A 69 -6.55 -19.47 2.51
C ASP A 69 -5.37 -19.07 3.39
N PHE A 70 -4.17 -18.94 2.82
CA PHE A 70 -3.01 -18.44 3.56
C PHE A 70 -3.21 -17.00 4.01
N GLU A 71 -3.74 -16.17 3.13
CA GLU A 71 -4.01 -14.76 3.37
C GLU A 71 -5.09 -14.57 4.43
N ASN A 72 -6.16 -15.37 4.36
CA ASN A 72 -7.23 -15.36 5.37
C ASN A 72 -6.73 -15.84 6.73
N PHE A 73 -5.98 -16.96 6.77
CA PHE A 73 -5.36 -17.47 7.99
C PHE A 73 -4.43 -16.43 8.62
N LEU A 74 -3.53 -15.84 7.82
CA LEU A 74 -2.59 -14.84 8.27
C LEU A 74 -3.29 -13.56 8.74
N SER A 75 -4.35 -13.13 8.04
CA SER A 75 -5.17 -11.98 8.42
C SER A 75 -5.87 -12.19 9.76
N ALA A 76 -6.39 -13.40 10.01
CA ALA A 76 -6.98 -13.77 11.30
C ALA A 76 -5.95 -13.76 12.42
N GLN A 77 -4.75 -14.33 12.19
CA GLN A 77 -3.65 -14.29 13.16
C GLN A 77 -3.20 -12.86 13.44
N PHE A 78 -3.03 -12.05 12.40
CA PHE A 78 -2.65 -10.65 12.51
C PHE A 78 -3.69 -9.85 13.31
N SER A 79 -4.98 -10.00 12.97
CA SER A 79 -6.08 -9.33 13.65
C SER A 79 -6.19 -9.71 15.13
N SER A 80 -5.84 -10.95 15.49
CA SER A 80 -5.87 -11.41 16.89
C SER A 80 -4.84 -10.74 17.80
N LYS A 81 -3.82 -10.08 17.22
CA LYS A 81 -2.75 -9.38 17.95
C LYS A 81 -3.07 -7.89 18.16
N ILE A 82 -4.14 -7.38 17.54
CA ILE A 82 -4.47 -5.97 17.58
C ILE A 82 -5.09 -5.65 18.93
N THR A 83 -4.45 -4.73 19.64
CA THR A 83 -4.83 -4.31 20.98
C THR A 83 -5.14 -2.82 21.04
N TYR A 84 -6.08 -2.47 21.91
CA TYR A 84 -6.41 -1.11 22.31
C TYR A 84 -6.54 -1.06 23.84
N LYS A 85 -5.82 -0.14 24.50
CA LYS A 85 -5.76 -0.04 25.98
C LYS A 85 -5.54 -1.38 26.70
N GLY A 86 -4.69 -2.23 26.13
CA GLY A 86 -4.33 -3.54 26.70
C GLY A 86 -5.37 -4.66 26.51
N ALA A 87 -6.46 -4.41 25.78
CA ALA A 87 -7.47 -5.41 25.43
C ALA A 87 -7.46 -5.71 23.92
N LEU A 88 -7.90 -6.91 23.53
CA LEU A 88 -8.14 -7.26 22.13
C LEU A 88 -9.12 -6.25 21.50
N SER A 89 -8.76 -5.71 20.34
CA SER A 89 -9.61 -4.81 19.56
C SER A 89 -10.10 -5.57 18.31
N PRO A 90 -11.30 -6.17 18.33
CA PRO A 90 -11.82 -6.90 17.18
C PRO A 90 -12.18 -5.94 16.05
N ALA A 91 -12.06 -6.42 14.80
CA ALA A 91 -12.57 -5.68 13.65
C ALA A 91 -14.10 -5.65 13.65
N ASP A 92 -14.68 -4.56 13.14
CA ASP A 92 -16.13 -4.39 13.02
C ASP A 92 -16.76 -5.12 11.81
N TRP A 93 -15.96 -5.92 11.11
CA TRP A 93 -16.36 -6.72 9.95
C TRP A 93 -15.93 -8.19 10.10
N LYS A 94 -16.44 -9.02 9.19
CA LYS A 94 -16.17 -10.47 9.18
C LYS A 94 -14.68 -10.73 8.95
N ILE A 95 -14.04 -11.41 9.89
CA ILE A 95 -12.72 -12.02 9.69
C ILE A 95 -12.90 -13.48 9.27
N SER A 96 -12.30 -13.87 8.15
CA SER A 96 -12.44 -15.21 7.57
C SER A 96 -11.22 -16.08 7.88
N GLY A 97 -11.44 -17.38 8.12
CA GLY A 97 -10.37 -18.39 8.26
C GLY A 97 -10.16 -19.22 6.99
N HIS A 98 -9.22 -20.18 7.04
CA HIS A 98 -8.98 -21.16 5.98
C HIS A 98 -10.05 -22.28 5.96
N TYR A 99 -10.10 -23.07 4.89
CA TYR A 99 -10.93 -24.27 4.82
C TYR A 99 -10.20 -25.37 5.59
N PRO A 100 -10.85 -26.06 6.54
CA PRO A 100 -10.15 -27.05 7.37
C PRO A 100 -9.79 -28.33 6.61
N CYS A 101 -10.42 -28.59 5.46
CA CYS A 101 -10.15 -29.75 4.62
C CYS A 101 -9.94 -29.31 3.17
N VAL A 102 -8.81 -29.67 2.58
CA VAL A 102 -8.46 -29.36 1.18
C VAL A 102 -7.98 -30.62 0.49
N TYR A 103 -8.44 -30.83 -0.74
CA TYR A 103 -8.04 -31.92 -1.62
C TYR A 103 -7.16 -31.39 -2.73
N PHE A 104 -5.95 -31.93 -2.86
CA PHE A 104 -4.96 -31.62 -3.87
C PHE A 104 -4.90 -32.75 -4.91
N PHE A 105 -4.80 -32.38 -6.19
CA PHE A 105 -4.76 -33.33 -7.30
C PHE A 105 -3.64 -32.99 -8.29
N LYS A 106 -2.95 -34.02 -8.75
CA LYS A 106 -1.95 -33.95 -9.81
C LYS A 106 -2.10 -35.12 -10.75
N ASP A 107 -2.34 -34.80 -12.02
CA ASP A 107 -2.21 -35.77 -13.09
C ASP A 107 -0.71 -35.86 -13.45
N TYR A 108 -0.19 -37.07 -13.57
CA TYR A 108 1.20 -37.31 -13.94
C TYR A 108 1.31 -38.46 -14.95
N ASP A 109 2.40 -38.45 -15.70
CA ASP A 109 2.79 -39.52 -16.63
C ASP A 109 4.31 -39.68 -16.54
N ILE A 110 4.77 -40.72 -15.88
CA ILE A 110 6.19 -40.97 -15.59
C ILE A 110 6.64 -42.31 -16.19
N LYS A 111 7.89 -42.39 -16.64
CA LYS A 111 8.40 -43.56 -17.39
C LYS A 111 8.71 -44.76 -16.50
N GLU A 112 9.18 -44.49 -15.29
CA GLU A 112 9.57 -45.50 -14.29
C GLU A 112 8.97 -45.11 -12.94
N PRO A 113 8.71 -46.08 -12.04
CA PRO A 113 8.22 -45.74 -10.71
C PRO A 113 9.19 -44.82 -9.99
N GLU A 114 8.69 -43.74 -9.37
CA GLU A 114 9.52 -42.80 -8.62
C GLU A 114 8.97 -42.59 -7.21
N THR A 115 9.84 -42.29 -6.25
CA THR A 115 9.41 -41.95 -4.89
C THR A 115 9.32 -40.44 -4.74
N VAL A 116 8.18 -39.95 -4.23
CA VAL A 116 8.00 -38.54 -3.89
C VAL A 116 7.96 -38.37 -2.38
N LYS A 117 8.57 -37.29 -1.89
CA LYS A 117 8.50 -36.86 -0.50
C LYS A 117 7.33 -35.93 -0.28
N ILE A 118 6.58 -36.11 0.80
CA ILE A 118 5.42 -35.27 1.18
C ILE A 118 5.70 -34.63 2.54
N ALA A 119 5.77 -33.30 2.56
CA ALA A 119 5.59 -32.52 3.77
C ALA A 119 4.16 -31.97 3.81
N SER A 120 3.53 -31.95 4.98
CA SER A 120 2.14 -31.52 5.15
C SER A 120 1.96 -30.64 6.38
N GLN A 121 1.11 -29.62 6.27
CA GLN A 121 0.55 -28.88 7.40
C GLN A 121 -0.83 -29.46 7.73
N GLY A 122 -0.84 -30.55 8.48
CA GLY A 122 -2.07 -31.25 8.88
C GLY A 122 -1.99 -32.74 8.64
N LYS A 123 -2.97 -33.46 9.17
CA LYS A 123 -3.13 -34.90 8.89
C LYS A 123 -3.56 -35.05 7.44
N PHE A 124 -2.92 -35.94 6.70
CA PHE A 124 -3.26 -36.16 5.30
C PHE A 124 -3.53 -37.62 4.99
N ALA A 125 -4.23 -37.85 3.88
CA ALA A 125 -4.41 -39.15 3.26
C ALA A 125 -4.11 -39.03 1.76
N ALA A 126 -3.31 -39.94 1.23
CA ALA A 126 -2.95 -39.97 -0.18
C ALA A 126 -3.57 -41.18 -0.89
N SER A 127 -3.92 -41.02 -2.16
CA SER A 127 -4.30 -42.13 -3.02
C SER A 127 -3.92 -41.90 -4.47
N ILE A 128 -3.74 -43.00 -5.22
CA ILE A 128 -3.48 -43.00 -6.66
C ILE A 128 -4.67 -43.69 -7.34
N ASP A 129 -5.26 -43.00 -8.31
CA ASP A 129 -6.46 -43.42 -9.06
C ASP A 129 -7.64 -43.86 -8.19
N ARG A 130 -7.67 -43.43 -6.91
CA ARG A 130 -8.62 -43.90 -5.89
C ARG A 130 -8.62 -45.42 -5.67
N LYS A 131 -7.55 -46.11 -6.09
CA LYS A 131 -7.40 -47.58 -6.00
C LYS A 131 -6.30 -47.95 -5.01
N ILE A 132 -5.20 -47.20 -5.04
CA ILE A 132 -4.07 -47.40 -4.12
C ILE A 132 -4.22 -46.37 -3.01
N PHE A 133 -4.36 -46.82 -1.77
CA PHE A 133 -4.47 -45.96 -0.59
C PHE A 133 -3.23 -46.14 0.28
N PHE A 134 -2.67 -45.03 0.74
CA PHE A 134 -1.54 -45.03 1.66
C PHE A 134 -2.06 -44.77 3.08
N ALA A 135 -1.69 -45.63 4.03
CA ALA A 135 -2.09 -45.50 5.42
C ALA A 135 -1.07 -44.65 6.22
N GLY A 136 -1.58 -43.77 7.09
CA GLY A 136 -0.77 -42.99 8.04
C GLY A 136 0.01 -41.82 7.42
N GLU A 137 0.95 -41.27 8.20
CA GLU A 137 2.15 -40.68 7.61
C GLU A 137 2.78 -41.78 6.75
N PRO A 138 3.06 -41.49 5.48
CA PRO A 138 4.49 -41.49 5.22
C PRO A 138 4.95 -40.18 4.61
N PRO A 139 6.16 -39.72 4.96
CA PRO A 139 6.81 -38.63 4.27
C PRO A 139 7.23 -39.02 2.85
N GLU A 140 7.03 -40.28 2.41
CA GLU A 140 7.42 -40.80 1.11
C GLU A 140 6.36 -41.75 0.53
N ILE A 141 6.00 -41.59 -0.75
CA ILE A 141 5.15 -42.54 -1.48
C ILE A 141 5.78 -42.89 -2.83
N THR A 142 5.70 -44.16 -3.23
CA THR A 142 6.13 -44.60 -4.56
C THR A 142 4.98 -44.44 -5.56
N LEU A 143 5.20 -43.62 -6.59
CA LEU A 143 4.31 -43.44 -7.72
C LEU A 143 4.62 -44.52 -8.78
N PRO A 144 3.63 -45.31 -9.24
CA PRO A 144 3.83 -46.24 -10.36
C PRO A 144 4.07 -45.50 -11.68
N ALA A 145 4.75 -46.18 -12.60
CA ALA A 145 4.94 -45.72 -13.98
C ALA A 145 3.63 -45.69 -14.77
N GLY A 146 3.57 -44.79 -15.75
CA GLY A 146 2.41 -44.55 -16.60
C GLY A 146 1.58 -43.36 -16.15
N ARG A 147 0.40 -43.23 -16.75
CA ARG A 147 -0.52 -42.11 -16.54
C ARG A 147 -1.47 -42.38 -15.38
N HIS A 148 -1.41 -41.52 -14.37
CA HIS A 148 -2.16 -41.67 -13.13
C HIS A 148 -2.59 -40.31 -12.56
N THR A 149 -3.50 -40.34 -11.59
CA THR A 149 -3.88 -39.18 -10.78
C THR A 149 -3.50 -39.40 -9.32
N LEU A 150 -2.60 -38.58 -8.80
CA LEU A 150 -2.30 -38.48 -7.38
C LEU A 150 -3.30 -37.54 -6.71
N LYS A 151 -3.96 -38.02 -5.65
CA LYS A 151 -4.84 -37.24 -4.78
C LYS A 151 -4.26 -37.21 -3.37
N ILE A 152 -4.19 -36.02 -2.77
CA ILE A 152 -3.81 -35.84 -1.36
C ILE A 152 -4.89 -35.00 -0.68
N ALA A 153 -5.55 -35.55 0.34
CA ALA A 153 -6.49 -34.82 1.18
C ALA A 153 -5.79 -34.39 2.46
N VAL A 154 -5.89 -33.13 2.86
CA VAL A 154 -5.31 -32.61 4.11
C VAL A 154 -6.39 -32.02 4.99
N PHE A 155 -6.41 -32.44 6.25
CA PHE A 155 -7.23 -31.86 7.28
C PHE A 155 -6.36 -31.12 8.30
N ASN A 156 -6.66 -29.84 8.52
CA ASN A 156 -6.04 -29.02 9.55
C ASN A 156 -6.98 -27.91 10.00
N TYR A 157 -7.42 -27.99 11.25
CA TYR A 157 -8.29 -26.97 11.84
C TYR A 157 -7.50 -25.76 12.34
N GLU A 158 -6.36 -25.97 12.99
CA GLU A 158 -5.59 -24.92 13.65
C GLU A 158 -4.72 -24.09 12.70
N LYS A 159 -4.19 -24.72 11.65
CA LYS A 159 -3.30 -24.08 10.67
C LYS A 159 -3.82 -24.37 9.27
N ILE A 160 -3.35 -23.60 8.29
CA ILE A 160 -3.70 -23.82 6.89
C ILE A 160 -3.36 -25.26 6.42
N PRO A 161 -4.29 -25.98 5.78
CA PRO A 161 -3.98 -27.17 5.00
C PRO A 161 -3.09 -26.83 3.81
N ALA A 162 -1.84 -27.26 3.88
CA ALA A 162 -0.85 -27.07 2.83
C ALA A 162 0.01 -28.31 2.68
N ILE A 163 0.49 -28.57 1.46
CA ILE A 163 1.42 -29.66 1.18
C ILE A 163 2.61 -29.19 0.39
N ARG A 164 3.73 -29.93 0.50
CA ARG A 164 4.85 -29.86 -0.43
C ARG A 164 5.19 -31.28 -0.86
N VAL A 165 5.15 -31.54 -2.16
CA VAL A 165 5.46 -32.82 -2.78
C VAL A 165 6.73 -32.67 -3.60
N GLU A 166 7.74 -33.48 -3.35
CA GLU A 166 9.04 -33.41 -4.00
C GLU A 166 9.50 -34.80 -4.43
N GLY A 167 9.46 -35.06 -5.74
CA GLY A 167 10.18 -36.17 -6.36
C GLY A 167 10.99 -35.72 -7.58
N PRO A 168 11.57 -36.68 -8.31
CA PRO A 168 12.31 -36.40 -9.53
C PRO A 168 11.47 -35.66 -10.57
N SER A 169 10.26 -36.16 -10.87
CA SER A 169 9.38 -35.62 -11.91
C SER A 169 8.15 -34.91 -11.33
N VAL A 170 7.53 -35.49 -10.30
CA VAL A 170 6.32 -34.95 -9.66
C VAL A 170 6.68 -34.00 -8.52
N LYS A 171 6.41 -32.72 -8.73
CA LYS A 171 6.67 -31.63 -7.76
C LYS A 171 5.41 -30.81 -7.52
N SER A 172 5.26 -30.28 -6.31
CA SER A 172 4.16 -29.39 -5.93
C SER A 172 4.40 -27.95 -6.40
N ASP A 173 3.45 -27.43 -7.15
CA ASP A 173 3.49 -26.13 -7.81
C ASP A 173 2.05 -25.66 -8.19
N ARG A 174 1.92 -24.53 -8.89
CA ARG A 174 0.61 -23.97 -9.33
C ARG A 174 -0.15 -24.85 -10.31
N SER A 175 0.49 -25.85 -10.92
CA SER A 175 -0.20 -26.75 -11.84
C SER A 175 -1.10 -27.76 -11.13
N TRP A 176 -0.97 -27.91 -9.81
CA TRP A 176 -1.86 -28.72 -9.01
C TRP A 176 -3.27 -28.15 -9.00
N ARG A 177 -4.28 -29.03 -8.93
CA ARG A 177 -5.69 -28.65 -8.80
C ARG A 177 -6.11 -28.80 -7.34
N VAL A 178 -6.99 -27.94 -6.86
CA VAL A 178 -7.47 -27.98 -5.47
C VAL A 178 -8.98 -27.91 -5.37
N LYS A 179 -9.55 -28.60 -4.38
CA LYS A 179 -10.98 -28.57 -4.04
C LYS A 179 -11.19 -28.57 -2.53
N ILE A 180 -12.36 -28.11 -2.09
CA ILE A 180 -12.77 -28.07 -0.67
C ILE A 180 -13.80 -29.14 -0.31
N ASP A 181 -14.31 -29.86 -1.32
CA ASP A 181 -15.21 -30.99 -1.16
C ASP A 181 -14.72 -32.22 -1.94
N ARG A 182 -15.35 -33.36 -1.66
CA ARG A 182 -14.97 -34.67 -2.20
C ARG A 182 -15.65 -35.00 -3.54
N ALA A 183 -16.29 -34.05 -4.24
CA ALA A 183 -17.14 -34.37 -5.40
C ALA A 183 -16.44 -35.29 -6.43
N ASN A 184 -17.22 -36.21 -6.99
CA ASN A 184 -16.72 -37.36 -7.77
C ASN A 184 -16.11 -36.96 -9.14
N ALA A 185 -15.36 -37.88 -9.75
CA ALA A 185 -14.73 -37.69 -11.06
C ALA A 185 -15.74 -37.36 -12.18
N GLU A 186 -16.97 -37.86 -12.08
CA GLU A 186 -18.07 -37.49 -12.99
C GLU A 186 -18.41 -35.99 -12.92
N PHE A 187 -18.19 -35.35 -11.76
CA PHE A 187 -18.37 -33.90 -11.61
C PHE A 187 -17.27 -33.11 -12.30
N GLU A 188 -16.08 -33.66 -12.53
CA GLU A 188 -15.02 -32.97 -13.30
C GLU A 188 -15.25 -33.03 -14.81
N GLU A 189 -15.86 -34.10 -15.33
CA GLU A 189 -16.37 -34.13 -16.70
C GLU A 189 -17.55 -33.19 -16.86
N VAL A 190 -18.43 -33.11 -15.87
CA VAL A 190 -19.56 -32.15 -15.86
C VAL A 190 -19.08 -30.70 -15.67
N GLU A 191 -18.10 -30.42 -14.82
CA GLU A 191 -17.47 -29.09 -14.67
C GLU A 191 -16.77 -28.67 -15.97
N ARG A 192 -16.02 -29.59 -16.60
CA ARG A 192 -15.42 -29.35 -17.93
C ARG A 192 -16.48 -29.15 -19.01
N ALA A 193 -17.54 -29.96 -19.04
CA ALA A 193 -18.64 -29.85 -19.99
C ALA A 193 -19.50 -28.59 -19.76
N ARG A 194 -19.52 -28.05 -18.54
CA ARG A 194 -20.21 -26.80 -18.16
C ARG A 194 -19.32 -25.56 -18.19
N GLY A 195 -18.04 -25.71 -18.58
CA GLY A 195 -17.08 -24.60 -18.63
C GLY A 195 -16.71 -24.00 -17.26
N LEU A 196 -16.93 -24.72 -16.16
CA LEU A 196 -16.62 -24.23 -14.82
C LEU A 196 -15.09 -24.19 -14.59
N PRO A 197 -14.56 -23.12 -13.96
CA PRO A 197 -13.13 -22.94 -13.79
C PRO A 197 -12.52 -23.98 -12.84
N ILE A 198 -11.45 -24.65 -13.28
CA ILE A 198 -10.63 -25.52 -12.43
C ILE A 198 -9.82 -24.64 -11.48
N THR A 199 -10.07 -24.72 -10.17
CA THR A 199 -9.26 -24.02 -9.16
C THR A 199 -7.87 -24.63 -9.09
N ARG A 200 -6.84 -23.79 -9.31
CA ARG A 200 -5.43 -24.17 -9.21
C ARG A 200 -4.89 -23.89 -7.82
N ALA A 201 -3.88 -24.63 -7.41
CA ALA A 201 -3.23 -24.40 -6.13
C ALA A 201 -2.48 -23.06 -6.15
N ALA A 202 -2.54 -22.33 -5.03
CA ALA A 202 -1.66 -21.18 -4.83
C ALA A 202 -0.30 -21.65 -4.33
N THR A 203 0.76 -20.99 -4.78
CA THR A 203 2.13 -21.16 -4.28
C THR A 203 2.91 -19.90 -4.53
N ASP A 204 2.63 -18.92 -3.70
CA ASP A 204 3.23 -17.60 -3.82
C ASP A 204 4.05 -17.35 -2.54
N TYR A 205 4.93 -16.34 -2.53
CA TYR A 205 5.70 -15.92 -1.33
C TYR A 205 6.94 -16.77 -0.97
N GLY A 206 7.39 -17.68 -1.83
CA GLY A 206 8.74 -18.29 -1.69
C GLY A 206 8.86 -19.38 -0.62
N PHE A 207 7.75 -19.99 -0.20
CA PHE A 207 7.75 -21.16 0.68
C PHE A 207 8.25 -22.41 -0.05
N CYS A 208 9.54 -22.48 -0.34
CA CYS A 208 10.15 -23.57 -1.11
C CYS A 208 10.78 -24.66 -0.23
N ARG A 209 11.04 -24.38 1.05
CA ARG A 209 11.72 -25.30 1.96
C ARG A 209 10.73 -26.08 2.84
N PRO A 210 10.95 -27.39 3.08
CA PRO A 210 10.04 -28.20 3.90
C PRO A 210 9.99 -27.76 5.38
N ASP A 211 11.04 -27.13 5.91
CA ASP A 211 11.11 -26.63 7.29
C ASP A 211 10.49 -25.23 7.49
N ASN A 212 10.17 -24.55 6.38
CA ASN A 212 9.56 -23.22 6.34
C ASN A 212 8.17 -23.24 5.67
N PRO A 213 7.16 -23.90 6.29
CA PRO A 213 5.82 -23.94 5.75
C PRO A 213 5.05 -22.63 5.98
N PRO A 214 3.98 -22.36 5.21
CA PRO A 214 3.22 -21.11 5.27
C PRO A 214 2.78 -20.71 6.69
N ALA A 215 2.31 -21.64 7.53
CA ALA A 215 1.87 -21.29 8.88
C ALA A 215 2.99 -20.88 9.87
N LYS A 216 4.27 -20.89 9.46
CA LYS A 216 5.40 -20.32 10.22
C LYS A 216 5.80 -18.93 9.73
N PHE A 217 5.02 -18.32 8.84
CA PHE A 217 5.33 -17.00 8.32
C PHE A 217 5.37 -15.97 9.46
N GLU A 218 6.52 -15.31 9.57
CA GLU A 218 6.77 -14.20 10.49
C GLU A 218 7.63 -13.16 9.80
N LEU A 219 7.47 -11.90 10.18
CA LEU A 219 8.32 -10.82 9.70
C LEU A 219 9.68 -10.86 10.40
N PRO A 220 10.80 -10.58 9.70
CA PRO A 220 12.10 -10.50 10.33
C PRO A 220 12.17 -9.39 11.36
N ARG A 221 13.08 -9.58 12.32
CA ARG A 221 13.33 -8.66 13.42
C ARG A 221 14.81 -8.31 13.50
N ARG A 222 15.11 -7.07 13.90
CA ARG A 222 16.47 -6.65 14.25
C ARG A 222 16.47 -5.74 15.46
N GLU A 223 17.44 -5.91 16.34
CA GLU A 223 17.58 -5.07 17.53
C GLU A 223 17.99 -3.64 17.14
N ILE A 224 17.31 -2.63 17.69
CA ILE A 224 17.69 -1.21 17.57
C ILE A 224 17.70 -0.53 18.94
N LYS A 225 18.61 0.43 19.10
CA LYS A 225 18.75 1.24 20.31
C LYS A 225 17.96 2.54 20.19
N PRO A 226 17.42 3.08 21.29
CA PRO A 226 16.84 4.41 21.27
C PRO A 226 17.89 5.48 20.99
N ALA A 227 17.46 6.59 20.36
CA ALA A 227 18.31 7.74 20.12
C ALA A 227 18.63 8.51 21.42
N LYS A 228 17.69 8.50 22.37
CA LYS A 228 17.86 9.09 23.71
C LYS A 228 17.14 8.25 24.76
N THR A 229 17.73 8.14 25.94
CA THR A 229 17.13 7.48 27.10
C THR A 229 17.29 8.34 28.36
N GLU A 230 16.22 8.44 29.14
CA GLU A 230 16.16 9.10 30.44
C GLU A 230 15.75 8.07 31.50
N LYS A 231 16.55 7.95 32.56
CA LYS A 231 16.30 7.03 33.66
C LYS A 231 15.99 7.80 34.93
N SER A 232 14.98 7.36 35.66
CA SER A 232 14.66 7.81 37.01
C SER A 232 14.28 6.60 37.88
N PRO A 233 14.21 6.72 39.21
CA PRO A 233 13.89 5.59 40.08
C PRO A 233 12.61 4.86 39.62
N GLY A 234 12.76 3.58 39.25
CA GLY A 234 11.65 2.74 38.76
C GLY A 234 11.11 3.10 37.38
N LYS A 235 11.76 3.95 36.59
CA LYS A 235 11.27 4.35 35.26
C LYS A 235 12.39 4.48 34.22
N ILE A 236 12.07 4.09 32.98
CA ILE A 236 12.89 4.34 31.79
C ILE A 236 12.01 4.98 30.73
N PHE A 237 12.40 6.16 30.22
CA PHE A 237 11.78 6.82 29.08
C PHE A 237 12.76 6.82 27.91
N SER A 238 12.31 6.40 26.73
CA SER A 238 13.15 6.33 25.53
C SER A 238 12.48 7.04 24.35
N ASP A 239 13.25 7.87 23.64
CA ASP A 239 12.95 8.40 22.31
C ASP A 239 13.77 7.61 21.29
N PHE A 240 13.10 6.90 20.37
CA PHE A 240 13.76 6.16 19.30
C PHE A 240 14.19 7.05 18.12
N GLY A 241 13.95 8.36 18.21
CA GLY A 241 14.36 9.41 17.27
C GLY A 241 13.36 9.61 16.13
N GLU A 242 12.65 8.55 15.76
CA GLU A 242 11.75 8.50 14.62
C GLU A 242 10.69 7.41 14.85
N GLU A 243 9.53 7.59 14.22
CA GLU A 243 8.42 6.65 14.29
C GLU A 243 8.86 5.25 13.86
N THR A 244 8.52 4.23 14.65
CA THR A 244 9.00 2.87 14.50
C THR A 244 7.91 1.85 14.87
N PHE A 245 8.17 0.57 14.63
CA PHE A 245 7.26 -0.52 14.96
C PHE A 245 8.02 -1.76 15.40
N GLY A 246 7.63 -2.36 16.53
CA GLY A 246 8.23 -3.61 16.98
C GLY A 246 8.02 -3.88 18.45
N PHE A 247 8.84 -4.78 18.99
CA PHE A 247 8.72 -5.31 20.35
C PHE A 247 9.69 -4.58 21.26
N VAL A 248 9.21 -3.95 22.33
CA VAL A 248 10.11 -3.40 23.36
C VAL A 248 10.90 -4.55 23.99
N LYS A 249 12.19 -4.33 24.20
CA LYS A 249 13.12 -5.33 24.73
C LYS A 249 13.91 -4.75 25.89
N PHE A 250 13.91 -5.46 27.01
CA PHE A 250 14.71 -5.10 28.18
C PHE A 250 16.00 -5.90 28.21
N LYS A 251 17.14 -5.23 28.43
CA LYS A 251 18.42 -5.87 28.72
C LYS A 251 18.65 -5.95 30.21
N GLY A 252 19.16 -7.09 30.68
CA GLY A 252 19.45 -7.30 32.10
C GLY A 252 18.23 -7.14 33.02
N LEU A 253 17.04 -7.53 32.55
CA LEU A 253 15.82 -7.53 33.35
C LEU A 253 15.99 -8.51 34.53
N ARG A 254 15.68 -8.08 35.75
CA ARG A 254 15.95 -8.85 36.98
C ARG A 254 14.95 -8.54 38.08
N GLY A 255 14.81 -9.47 39.01
CA GLY A 255 13.93 -9.35 40.17
C GLY A 255 12.52 -9.85 39.88
N LYS A 256 11.62 -9.52 40.80
CA LYS A 256 10.21 -9.91 40.78
C LYS A 256 9.33 -8.68 40.70
N GLY A 257 8.21 -8.75 40.01
CA GLY A 257 7.23 -7.67 39.98
C GLY A 257 6.67 -7.43 38.60
N THR A 258 6.30 -6.18 38.31
CA THR A 258 5.62 -5.83 37.05
C THR A 258 6.29 -4.65 36.36
N VAL A 259 6.16 -4.61 35.03
CA VAL A 259 6.49 -3.44 34.22
C VAL A 259 5.28 -3.05 33.39
N ALA A 260 4.88 -1.78 33.49
CA ALA A 260 3.93 -1.15 32.59
C ALA A 260 4.69 -0.37 31.52
N VAL A 261 4.41 -0.63 30.25
CA VAL A 261 5.01 0.10 29.12
C VAL A 261 3.93 0.90 28.42
N TYR A 262 4.13 2.22 28.34
CA TYR A 262 3.27 3.17 27.68
C TYR A 262 3.94 3.60 26.37
N TYR A 263 3.21 3.53 25.26
CA TYR A 263 3.71 3.79 23.92
C TYR A 263 3.11 5.09 23.40
N GLY A 264 3.88 5.87 22.64
CA GLY A 264 3.36 7.09 22.03
C GLY A 264 4.09 7.50 20.76
N GLU A 265 3.34 8.06 19.82
CA GLU A 265 3.87 8.77 18.65
C GLU A 265 4.27 10.21 19.02
N SER A 266 3.87 10.66 20.21
CA SER A 266 4.28 11.92 20.84
C SER A 266 4.82 11.68 22.27
N PRO A 267 5.70 12.55 22.78
CA PRO A 267 6.18 12.41 24.16
C PRO A 267 5.07 12.63 25.19
N GLU A 268 4.06 13.46 24.88
CA GLU A 268 2.89 13.69 25.73
C GLU A 268 2.04 12.42 25.86
N GLU A 269 1.84 11.68 24.78
CA GLU A 269 1.09 10.42 24.78
C GLU A 269 1.80 9.36 25.63
N ALA A 270 3.09 9.13 25.41
CA ALA A 270 3.86 8.13 26.16
C ALA A 270 3.98 8.46 27.66
N ASN A 271 3.85 9.74 28.04
CA ASN A 271 3.84 10.19 29.43
C ASN A 271 2.45 10.23 30.07
N SER A 272 1.38 9.96 29.32
CA SER A 272 0.01 9.97 29.85
C SER A 272 -0.40 8.60 30.38
N ASP A 273 -0.68 8.50 31.68
CA ASP A 273 -1.17 7.25 32.26
C ASP A 273 -2.63 6.96 31.87
N GLU A 274 -3.43 8.02 31.70
CA GLU A 274 -4.89 7.95 31.50
C GLU A 274 -5.30 7.89 30.01
N HIS A 275 -4.60 8.65 29.17
CA HIS A 275 -5.01 8.88 27.79
C HIS A 275 -4.13 8.19 26.75
N CYS A 276 -3.03 7.55 27.16
CA CYS A 276 -2.20 6.74 26.26
C CYS A 276 -3.06 5.69 25.53
N GLU A 277 -2.96 5.67 24.21
CA GLU A 277 -3.78 4.83 23.34
C GLU A 277 -3.45 3.34 23.51
N VAL A 278 -2.16 3.05 23.66
CA VAL A 278 -1.61 1.70 23.69
C VAL A 278 -0.65 1.56 24.86
N PHE A 279 -0.89 0.58 25.73
CA PHE A 279 0.01 0.21 26.81
C PHE A 279 -0.05 -1.29 27.07
N GLY A 280 1.00 -1.83 27.68
CA GLY A 280 1.08 -3.23 28.11
C GLY A 280 1.53 -3.33 29.57
N LYS A 281 1.05 -4.34 30.29
CA LYS A 281 1.47 -4.65 31.67
C LYS A 281 1.93 -6.10 31.73
N TYR A 282 3.15 -6.31 32.20
CA TYR A 282 3.82 -7.61 32.17
C TYR A 282 4.37 -7.95 33.54
N SER A 283 4.17 -9.19 33.98
CA SER A 283 4.64 -9.70 35.27
C SER A 283 5.82 -10.65 35.07
N PHE A 284 6.84 -10.50 35.90
CA PHE A 284 8.06 -11.30 35.83
C PHE A 284 8.49 -11.76 37.22
N ASP A 285 9.08 -12.95 37.28
CA ASP A 285 9.76 -13.51 38.45
C ASP A 285 11.06 -14.17 37.95
N LEU A 286 12.16 -13.40 37.98
CA LEU A 286 13.43 -13.80 37.37
C LEU A 286 14.47 -14.12 38.45
N GLU A 287 14.86 -15.39 38.55
CA GLU A 287 15.95 -15.83 39.44
C GLU A 287 17.31 -15.29 39.02
N LYS A 288 17.51 -15.04 37.73
CA LYS A 288 18.74 -14.49 37.14
C LYS A 288 18.41 -13.40 36.12
N PRO A 289 19.28 -12.38 35.97
CA PRO A 289 19.09 -11.37 34.93
C PRO A 289 18.98 -12.00 33.53
N ALA A 290 18.05 -11.50 32.73
CA ALA A 290 17.82 -11.98 31.37
C ALA A 290 17.48 -10.83 30.41
N ASP A 291 17.76 -11.05 29.12
CA ASP A 291 17.27 -10.19 28.05
C ASP A 291 15.88 -10.68 27.63
N VAL A 292 14.89 -9.79 27.66
CA VAL A 292 13.48 -10.16 27.42
C VAL A 292 12.85 -9.20 26.43
N ALA A 293 12.38 -9.73 25.30
CA ALA A 293 11.47 -9.02 24.40
C ALA A 293 10.02 -9.21 24.87
N LEU A 294 9.26 -8.13 24.90
CA LEU A 294 7.83 -8.18 25.18
C LEU A 294 7.07 -8.86 24.02
N PRO A 295 5.92 -9.50 24.28
CA PRO A 295 5.24 -10.34 23.29
C PRO A 295 4.47 -9.55 22.22
N ASP A 296 4.16 -8.27 22.47
CA ASP A 296 3.30 -7.46 21.60
C ASP A 296 4.13 -6.43 20.84
N ALA A 297 4.03 -6.44 19.51
CA ALA A 297 4.57 -5.38 18.69
C ALA A 297 3.65 -4.16 18.71
N GLN A 298 4.22 -2.97 18.84
CA GLN A 298 3.48 -1.71 18.86
C GLN A 298 4.15 -0.70 17.91
N GLY A 299 3.34 0.20 17.36
CA GLY A 299 3.81 1.41 16.68
C GLY A 299 4.03 2.53 17.68
N PHE A 300 5.20 3.15 17.65
CA PHE A 300 5.58 4.25 18.54
C PHE A 300 6.87 4.93 18.07
N ARG A 301 7.11 6.13 18.56
CA ARG A 301 8.45 6.74 18.63
C ARG A 301 8.99 6.79 20.05
N TYR A 302 8.11 7.00 21.02
CA TYR A 302 8.42 7.14 22.43
C TYR A 302 7.86 5.95 23.21
N ALA A 303 8.64 5.46 24.18
CA ALA A 303 8.17 4.43 25.10
C ALA A 303 8.58 4.79 26.53
N ARG A 304 7.68 4.56 27.49
CA ARG A 304 7.91 4.76 28.92
C ARG A 304 7.62 3.48 29.68
N ALA A 305 8.65 2.88 30.27
CA ALA A 305 8.53 1.76 31.18
C ALA A 305 8.46 2.22 32.63
N VAL A 306 7.51 1.69 33.40
CA VAL A 306 7.33 1.92 34.84
C VAL A 306 7.39 0.58 35.55
N PHE A 307 8.39 0.39 36.40
CA PHE A 307 8.67 -0.85 37.11
C PHE A 307 8.12 -0.81 38.55
N SER A 308 7.70 -1.98 39.06
CA SER A 308 7.24 -2.15 40.44
C SER A 308 7.62 -3.53 41.00
N GLY A 309 7.49 -3.71 42.31
CA GLY A 309 7.69 -5.01 42.99
C GLY A 309 9.14 -5.43 43.21
N GLY A 310 10.12 -4.60 42.82
CA GLY A 310 11.55 -4.94 42.85
C GLY A 310 12.13 -5.30 41.46
N LEU A 311 11.29 -5.30 40.43
CA LEU A 311 11.70 -5.49 39.04
C LEU A 311 12.53 -4.29 38.55
N ALA A 312 13.60 -4.55 37.80
CA ALA A 312 14.41 -3.50 37.17
C ALA A 312 15.09 -4.03 35.89
N ALA A 313 15.44 -3.12 34.97
CA ALA A 313 16.20 -3.42 33.76
C ALA A 313 17.36 -2.42 33.57
N ASP A 314 18.40 -2.84 32.85
CA ASP A 314 19.56 -2.00 32.56
C ASP A 314 19.30 -1.11 31.33
N GLU A 315 18.68 -1.65 30.28
CA GLU A 315 18.34 -0.87 29.07
C GLU A 315 16.94 -1.21 28.57
N MET A 316 16.33 -0.25 27.88
CA MET A 316 15.11 -0.45 27.09
C MET A 316 15.44 -0.17 25.62
N LEU A 317 15.41 -1.24 24.83
CA LEU A 317 15.65 -1.31 23.39
C LEU A 317 14.35 -1.71 22.68
N MET A 318 14.43 -2.00 21.39
CA MET A 318 13.38 -2.75 20.71
C MET A 318 13.94 -3.73 19.67
N ASP A 319 13.21 -4.82 19.45
CA ASP A 319 13.35 -5.63 18.25
C ASP A 319 12.41 -5.03 17.18
N PHE A 320 12.99 -4.25 16.26
CA PHE A 320 12.30 -3.66 15.11
C PHE A 320 11.87 -4.76 14.16
N GLU A 321 10.57 -4.90 13.97
CA GLU A 321 9.98 -5.89 13.07
C GLU A 321 9.65 -5.21 11.74
N TYR A 322 9.98 -5.81 10.59
CA TYR A 322 9.83 -5.17 9.29
C TYR A 322 9.54 -6.17 8.16
N ALA A 323 8.87 -5.73 7.10
CA ALA A 323 8.79 -6.51 5.87
C ALA A 323 10.11 -6.41 5.10
N ASP A 324 10.67 -7.55 4.67
CA ASP A 324 11.94 -7.62 3.93
C ASP A 324 11.77 -7.18 2.48
N ILE A 325 11.61 -5.87 2.29
CA ILE A 325 11.25 -5.26 1.03
C ILE A 325 12.44 -4.49 0.46
N ALA A 326 12.82 -4.81 -0.78
CA ALA A 326 13.87 -4.11 -1.48
C ALA A 326 13.48 -2.68 -1.87
N LYS A 327 14.40 -1.73 -1.70
CA LYS A 327 14.25 -0.36 -2.22
C LYS A 327 14.57 -0.31 -3.71
N ARG A 328 13.55 -0.06 -4.54
CA ARG A 328 13.68 0.01 -6.01
C ARG A 328 13.43 1.44 -6.51
N GLY A 329 12.21 1.94 -6.32
CA GLY A 329 11.79 3.28 -6.69
C GLY A 329 12.54 4.38 -5.95
N SER A 330 12.79 5.48 -6.65
CA SER A 330 13.46 6.64 -6.07
C SER A 330 13.04 7.94 -6.75
N PHE A 331 13.13 9.04 -6.00
CA PHE A 331 12.99 10.40 -6.51
C PHE A 331 13.99 11.30 -5.79
N LYS A 332 14.69 12.16 -6.53
CA LYS A 332 15.58 13.18 -6.00
C LYS A 332 15.52 14.41 -6.88
N SER A 333 15.54 15.59 -6.29
CA SER A 333 15.39 16.86 -7.00
C SER A 333 16.33 17.94 -6.48
N SER A 334 16.29 19.09 -7.15
CA SER A 334 16.93 20.33 -6.71
C SER A 334 16.33 20.95 -5.44
N ASP A 335 15.19 20.44 -4.95
CA ASP A 335 14.51 20.96 -3.76
C ASP A 335 14.67 19.98 -2.57
N GLU A 336 15.45 20.39 -1.57
CA GLU A 336 15.75 19.53 -0.41
C GLU A 336 14.54 19.26 0.48
N LEU A 337 13.56 20.16 0.55
CA LEU A 337 12.32 19.90 1.27
C LEU A 337 11.55 18.79 0.58
N LEU A 338 11.46 18.82 -0.75
CA LEU A 338 10.79 17.78 -1.53
C LEU A 338 11.49 16.42 -1.38
N ASN A 339 12.83 16.41 -1.37
CA ASN A 339 13.61 15.20 -1.11
C ASN A 339 13.26 14.60 0.27
N ARG A 340 13.17 15.46 1.30
CA ARG A 340 12.75 15.04 2.66
C ARG A 340 11.33 14.51 2.70
N ILE A 341 10.40 15.14 1.96
CA ILE A 341 9.02 14.67 1.82
C ILE A 341 8.99 13.27 1.20
N TRP A 342 9.76 13.03 0.14
CA TRP A 342 9.86 11.70 -0.47
C TRP A 342 10.36 10.66 0.54
N ASP A 343 11.45 10.95 1.25
CA ASP A 343 12.04 10.00 2.21
C ASP A 343 11.10 9.66 3.37
N VAL A 344 10.39 10.65 3.92
CA VAL A 344 9.39 10.44 4.98
C VAL A 344 8.15 9.72 4.45
N SER A 345 7.72 9.98 3.20
CA SER A 345 6.63 9.22 2.57
C SER A 345 7.01 7.75 2.41
N TYR A 346 8.24 7.49 1.93
CA TYR A 346 8.78 6.15 1.77
C TYR A 346 8.83 5.40 3.10
N ARG A 347 9.31 6.06 4.18
CA ARG A 347 9.32 5.49 5.53
C ARG A 347 7.91 5.17 6.02
N THR A 348 6.97 6.09 5.82
CA THR A 348 5.57 5.93 6.25
C THR A 348 4.98 4.66 5.63
N LEU A 349 5.09 4.52 4.30
CA LEU A 349 4.57 3.33 3.61
C LEU A 349 5.32 2.05 4.01
N PHE A 350 6.63 2.14 4.27
CA PHE A 350 7.43 1.00 4.74
C PHE A 350 6.97 0.51 6.12
N LEU A 351 6.68 1.42 7.06
CA LEU A 351 6.19 1.07 8.39
C LEU A 351 4.79 0.45 8.32
N THR A 352 3.92 0.95 7.44
CA THR A 352 2.58 0.39 7.20
C THR A 352 2.57 -0.80 6.24
N ALA A 353 3.74 -1.24 5.75
CA ALA A 353 3.90 -2.50 5.02
C ALA A 353 4.36 -3.58 6.01
N ARG A 354 3.41 -4.41 6.44
CA ARG A 354 3.59 -5.52 7.38
C ARG A 354 3.40 -6.85 6.66
N GLU A 355 2.71 -7.79 7.30
CA GLU A 355 2.11 -8.93 6.61
C GLU A 355 1.17 -8.47 5.49
N PHE A 356 0.54 -7.31 5.66
CA PHE A 356 -0.35 -6.64 4.72
C PHE A 356 0.00 -5.15 4.63
N PHE A 357 -0.56 -4.44 3.65
CA PHE A 357 -0.66 -2.99 3.76
C PHE A 357 -1.76 -2.65 4.75
N VAL A 358 -1.41 -1.95 5.82
CA VAL A 358 -2.34 -1.49 6.87
C VAL A 358 -2.54 0.01 6.80
N ASP A 359 -3.58 0.50 7.46
CA ASP A 359 -3.86 1.93 7.57
C ASP A 359 -2.78 2.64 8.39
N GLY A 360 -2.51 2.20 9.63
CA GLY A 360 -1.53 2.81 10.53
C GLY A 360 -0.82 1.79 11.40
N VAL A 361 0.19 2.24 12.14
CA VAL A 361 1.03 1.36 12.97
C VAL A 361 0.73 1.40 14.47
N LYS A 362 0.07 2.47 14.96
CA LYS A 362 -0.36 2.60 16.36
C LYS A 362 -1.79 2.11 16.55
N ARG A 363 -2.75 2.86 15.99
CA ARG A 363 -4.20 2.66 16.12
C ARG A 363 -4.73 1.92 14.89
N ASP A 364 -5.83 1.19 15.08
CA ASP A 364 -6.50 0.29 14.13
C ASP A 364 -5.59 -0.86 13.68
N ARG A 365 -4.52 -0.57 12.94
CA ARG A 365 -3.61 -1.55 12.35
C ARG A 365 -4.38 -2.58 11.53
N TRP A 366 -5.40 -2.14 10.81
CA TRP A 366 -6.28 -2.99 10.03
C TRP A 366 -6.02 -2.85 8.55
N VAL A 367 -6.46 -3.86 7.81
CA VAL A 367 -6.43 -3.88 6.35
C VAL A 367 -7.68 -3.17 5.83
N TRP A 368 -7.68 -1.84 5.91
CA TRP A 368 -8.74 -0.98 5.38
C TRP A 368 -8.58 -0.83 3.86
N ALA A 369 -9.66 -1.05 3.09
CA ALA A 369 -9.55 -1.10 1.63
C ALA A 369 -9.27 0.24 0.96
N GLY A 370 -9.75 1.36 1.51
CA GLY A 370 -9.44 2.71 1.00
C GLY A 370 -7.94 3.02 1.11
N ASP A 371 -7.36 2.76 2.28
CA ASP A 371 -5.93 2.85 2.56
C ASP A 371 -5.10 1.91 1.69
N ALA A 372 -5.55 0.67 1.56
CA ALA A 372 -4.90 -0.35 0.75
C ALA A 372 -4.87 0.06 -0.74
N ALA A 373 -5.97 0.58 -1.27
CA ALA A 373 -6.05 1.04 -2.66
C ALA A 373 -4.98 2.08 -2.99
N GLN A 374 -4.75 3.05 -2.09
CA GLN A 374 -3.67 4.02 -2.25
C GLN A 374 -2.29 3.39 -2.02
N SER A 375 -2.19 2.50 -1.03
CA SER A 375 -0.94 1.80 -0.72
C SER A 375 -0.42 1.01 -1.92
N TYR A 376 -1.28 0.36 -2.70
CA TYR A 376 -0.90 -0.30 -3.95
C TYR A 376 -0.31 0.68 -4.95
N LEU A 377 -1.01 1.80 -5.19
CA LEU A 377 -0.55 2.81 -6.13
C LEU A 377 0.79 3.41 -5.71
N MET A 378 0.97 3.72 -4.42
CA MET A 378 2.24 4.22 -3.89
C MET A 378 3.35 3.15 -3.93
N ASN A 379 3.00 1.89 -3.66
CA ASN A 379 3.89 0.74 -3.78
C ASN A 379 4.48 0.62 -5.19
N TYR A 380 3.68 0.81 -6.24
CA TYR A 380 4.15 0.69 -7.62
C TYR A 380 5.19 1.75 -8.04
N TYR A 381 5.31 2.86 -7.30
CA TYR A 381 6.35 3.87 -7.52
C TYR A 381 7.45 3.87 -6.45
N SER A 382 7.39 2.95 -5.49
CA SER A 382 8.36 2.81 -4.39
C SER A 382 8.96 1.41 -4.37
N PHE A 383 8.36 0.45 -3.68
CA PHE A 383 8.94 -0.87 -3.51
C PHE A 383 8.69 -1.81 -4.69
N PHE A 384 7.50 -1.72 -5.29
CA PHE A 384 6.94 -2.73 -6.19
C PHE A 384 6.86 -4.12 -5.54
N ASP A 385 6.46 -4.16 -4.26
CA ASP A 385 6.27 -5.38 -3.48
C ASP A 385 4.92 -6.03 -3.82
N LEU A 386 4.96 -7.01 -4.72
CA LEU A 386 3.78 -7.74 -5.18
C LEU A 386 3.26 -8.77 -4.16
N PRO A 387 4.14 -9.52 -3.44
CA PRO A 387 3.74 -10.33 -2.29
C PRO A 387 2.74 -9.66 -1.35
N THR A 388 3.09 -8.51 -0.78
CA THR A 388 2.22 -7.82 0.19
C THR A 388 0.95 -7.30 -0.47
N ALA A 389 1.03 -6.79 -1.72
CA ALA A 389 -0.16 -6.36 -2.46
C ALA A 389 -1.18 -7.49 -2.66
N ARG A 390 -0.75 -8.68 -3.12
CA ARG A 390 -1.64 -9.84 -3.29
C ARG A 390 -2.25 -10.31 -1.98
N ARG A 391 -1.45 -10.39 -0.91
CA ARG A 391 -1.97 -10.78 0.42
C ARG A 391 -3.07 -9.84 0.88
N THR A 392 -2.86 -8.54 0.70
CA THR A 392 -3.80 -7.49 1.09
C THR A 392 -5.11 -7.58 0.29
N LEU A 393 -5.03 -7.75 -1.04
CA LEU A 393 -6.20 -7.91 -1.91
C LEU A 393 -7.07 -9.11 -1.50
N TRP A 394 -6.45 -10.25 -1.19
CA TRP A 394 -7.17 -11.42 -0.68
C TRP A 394 -7.78 -11.16 0.71
N ALA A 395 -7.03 -10.57 1.62
CA ALA A 395 -7.45 -10.32 3.00
C ALA A 395 -8.61 -9.31 3.09
N ASN A 396 -8.62 -8.26 2.28
CA ASN A 396 -9.72 -7.29 2.23
C ASN A 396 -11.06 -7.94 1.88
N ARG A 397 -11.04 -8.95 0.99
CA ARG A 397 -12.27 -9.59 0.53
C ARG A 397 -12.77 -10.69 1.45
N GLY A 398 -11.88 -11.40 2.13
CA GLY A 398 -12.26 -12.53 2.97
C GLY A 398 -12.85 -13.71 2.17
N LYS A 399 -13.76 -14.47 2.79
CA LYS A 399 -14.45 -15.62 2.19
C LYS A 399 -15.95 -15.41 2.02
N GLU A 400 -16.49 -16.10 1.01
CA GLU A 400 -17.92 -16.19 0.75
C GLU A 400 -18.68 -17.12 1.74
N PRO A 401 -20.00 -16.93 1.89
CA PRO A 401 -20.74 -15.73 1.48
C PRO A 401 -20.36 -14.55 2.39
N ASP A 402 -20.19 -13.37 1.80
CA ASP A 402 -20.20 -12.11 2.53
C ASP A 402 -21.40 -11.27 2.08
N THR A 403 -22.05 -10.60 3.02
CA THR A 403 -23.31 -9.88 2.80
C THR A 403 -23.19 -8.41 3.18
N LYS A 404 -21.96 -7.91 3.28
CA LYS A 404 -21.62 -6.53 3.60
C LYS A 404 -20.61 -5.99 2.59
N HIS A 405 -20.55 -4.66 2.48
CA HIS A 405 -19.46 -4.00 1.78
C HIS A 405 -18.11 -4.31 2.45
N VAL A 406 -17.01 -4.16 1.71
CA VAL A 406 -15.66 -4.34 2.25
C VAL A 406 -15.43 -3.35 3.40
N ASN A 407 -15.02 -3.86 4.57
CA ASN A 407 -14.97 -3.11 5.83
C ASN A 407 -16.29 -2.40 6.22
N ARG A 408 -17.44 -2.86 5.68
CA ARG A 408 -18.76 -2.22 5.75
C ARG A 408 -18.90 -0.87 5.03
N ILE A 409 -17.89 -0.45 4.27
CA ILE A 409 -17.83 0.86 3.63
C ILE A 409 -18.13 0.74 2.13
N MET A 410 -19.11 1.48 1.63
CA MET A 410 -19.61 1.34 0.25
C MET A 410 -18.53 1.67 -0.79
N ASP A 411 -17.89 2.83 -0.67
CA ASP A 411 -16.81 3.28 -1.54
C ASP A 411 -15.58 2.35 -1.49
N TYR A 412 -15.36 1.67 -0.36
CA TYR A 412 -14.26 0.72 -0.18
C TYR A 412 -14.45 -0.56 -1.01
N SER A 413 -15.69 -1.00 -1.21
CA SER A 413 -15.98 -2.07 -2.19
C SER A 413 -15.61 -1.65 -3.61
N PHE A 414 -15.88 -0.40 -3.98
CA PHE A 414 -15.54 0.11 -5.31
C PHE A 414 -14.03 0.25 -5.49
N TYR A 415 -13.32 0.76 -4.49
CA TYR A 415 -11.86 0.82 -4.50
C TYR A 415 -11.23 -0.56 -4.59
N TRP A 416 -11.74 -1.56 -3.89
CA TRP A 416 -11.21 -2.92 -3.95
C TRP A 416 -11.38 -3.54 -5.34
N LEU A 417 -12.56 -3.38 -5.96
CA LEU A 417 -12.82 -3.85 -7.32
C LEU A 417 -11.87 -3.20 -8.35
N ASP A 418 -11.66 -1.89 -8.25
CA ASP A 418 -10.71 -1.17 -9.10
C ASP A 418 -9.26 -1.59 -8.83
N SER A 419 -8.91 -1.84 -7.57
CA SER A 419 -7.54 -2.22 -7.16
C SER A 419 -7.08 -3.55 -7.76
N VAL A 420 -7.97 -4.51 -7.97
CA VAL A 420 -7.61 -5.77 -8.66
C VAL A 420 -7.23 -5.50 -10.12
N ARG A 421 -7.99 -4.63 -10.80
CA ARG A 421 -7.69 -4.21 -12.18
C ARG A 421 -6.40 -3.41 -12.25
N GLU A 422 -6.16 -2.49 -11.33
CA GLU A 422 -4.90 -1.74 -11.25
C GLU A 422 -3.71 -2.67 -10.98
N TYR A 423 -3.84 -3.64 -10.07
CA TYR A 423 -2.82 -4.66 -9.88
C TYR A 423 -2.47 -5.37 -11.18
N TYR A 424 -3.47 -5.79 -11.97
CA TYR A 424 -3.21 -6.37 -13.29
C TYR A 424 -2.52 -5.40 -14.25
N LEU A 425 -2.97 -4.14 -14.33
CA LEU A 425 -2.37 -3.16 -15.23
C LEU A 425 -0.89 -2.95 -14.92
N TYR A 426 -0.51 -2.83 -13.64
CA TYR A 426 0.88 -2.60 -13.25
C TYR A 426 1.76 -3.85 -13.34
N THR A 427 1.20 -5.05 -13.14
CA THR A 427 1.99 -6.29 -13.01
C THR A 427 1.93 -7.23 -14.21
N GLY A 428 0.82 -7.22 -14.95
CA GLY A 428 0.53 -8.20 -16.00
C GLY A 428 0.05 -9.56 -15.48
N ASP A 429 -0.19 -9.70 -14.18
CA ASP A 429 -0.50 -10.97 -13.51
C ASP A 429 -1.97 -11.40 -13.74
N SER A 430 -2.21 -11.95 -14.93
CA SER A 430 -3.54 -12.46 -15.31
C SER A 430 -3.95 -13.71 -14.51
N ALA A 431 -2.99 -14.47 -13.99
CA ALA A 431 -3.28 -15.66 -13.20
C ALA A 431 -3.95 -15.27 -11.87
N PHE A 432 -3.44 -14.24 -11.20
CA PHE A 432 -4.07 -13.70 -10.01
C PHE A 432 -5.49 -13.18 -10.27
N VAL A 433 -5.71 -12.45 -11.38
CA VAL A 433 -7.06 -11.97 -11.74
C VAL A 433 -8.03 -13.14 -11.90
N LYS A 434 -7.63 -14.21 -12.59
CA LYS A 434 -8.45 -15.41 -12.76
C LYS A 434 -8.81 -16.07 -11.43
N ASP A 435 -7.85 -16.16 -10.51
CA ASP A 435 -8.06 -16.77 -9.20
C ASP A 435 -9.03 -15.95 -8.33
N ILE A 436 -8.93 -14.62 -8.36
CA ILE A 436 -9.71 -13.73 -7.50
C ILE A 436 -11.06 -13.30 -8.11
N TYR A 437 -11.22 -13.41 -9.44
CA TYR A 437 -12.42 -12.95 -10.16
C TYR A 437 -13.75 -13.50 -9.60
N PRO A 438 -13.87 -14.78 -9.19
CA PRO A 438 -15.11 -15.26 -8.58
C PRO A 438 -15.54 -14.43 -7.35
N ARG A 439 -14.59 -13.95 -6.54
CA ARG A 439 -14.88 -13.07 -5.39
C ARG A 439 -15.15 -11.62 -5.78
N MET A 440 -14.65 -11.19 -6.95
CA MET A 440 -15.04 -9.91 -7.55
C MET A 440 -16.49 -9.94 -7.99
N LYS A 441 -16.91 -11.01 -8.68
CA LYS A 441 -18.27 -11.19 -9.16
C LYS A 441 -19.28 -11.20 -8.01
N THR A 442 -19.03 -11.94 -6.93
CA THR A 442 -19.93 -11.97 -5.76
C THR A 442 -20.10 -10.59 -5.12
N LEU A 443 -19.01 -9.81 -5.00
CA LEU A 443 -19.08 -8.45 -4.46
C LEU A 443 -19.82 -7.51 -5.41
N ALA A 444 -19.59 -7.65 -6.73
CA ALA A 444 -20.29 -6.88 -7.75
C ALA A 444 -21.79 -7.14 -7.70
N ASP A 445 -22.20 -8.41 -7.69
CA ASP A 445 -23.61 -8.82 -7.63
C ASP A 445 -24.27 -8.30 -6.34
N PHE A 446 -23.56 -8.35 -5.19
CA PHE A 446 -24.02 -7.72 -3.95
C PHE A 446 -24.24 -6.21 -4.11
N CYS A 447 -23.27 -5.46 -4.64
CA CYS A 447 -23.39 -4.01 -4.84
C CYS A 447 -24.54 -3.67 -5.80
N ILE A 448 -24.67 -4.41 -6.90
CA ILE A 448 -25.73 -4.23 -7.89
C ILE A 448 -27.11 -4.51 -7.28
N SER A 449 -27.24 -5.56 -6.47
CA SER A 449 -28.50 -5.90 -5.80
C SER A 449 -28.99 -4.85 -4.80
N ARG A 450 -28.09 -3.96 -4.33
CA ARG A 450 -28.40 -2.88 -3.38
C ARG A 450 -28.63 -1.54 -4.05
N ALA A 451 -28.37 -1.41 -5.35
CA ALA A 451 -28.68 -0.21 -6.10
C ALA A 451 -30.19 0.13 -6.01
N ASP A 452 -30.55 1.38 -6.28
CA ASP A 452 -31.95 1.77 -6.41
C ASP A 452 -32.56 1.26 -7.74
N GLU A 453 -33.84 1.52 -7.94
CA GLU A 453 -34.58 1.15 -9.16
C GLU A 453 -34.01 1.77 -10.45
N ASN A 454 -33.23 2.85 -10.33
CA ASN A 454 -32.56 3.52 -11.45
C ASN A 454 -31.14 3.00 -11.68
N GLY A 455 -30.64 2.11 -10.82
CA GLY A 455 -29.29 1.56 -10.85
C GLY A 455 -28.23 2.42 -10.17
N PHE A 456 -28.62 3.41 -9.36
CA PHE A 456 -27.69 4.21 -8.56
C PHE A 456 -27.30 3.47 -7.27
N ALA A 457 -26.01 3.54 -6.91
CA ALA A 457 -25.53 3.08 -5.62
C ALA A 457 -26.02 4.03 -4.52
N VAL A 458 -26.68 3.46 -3.52
CA VAL A 458 -27.21 4.20 -2.36
C VAL A 458 -26.86 3.45 -1.09
N GLY A 459 -26.51 4.20 -0.04
CA GLY A 459 -26.29 3.61 1.28
C GLY A 459 -27.58 2.98 1.81
N ARG A 460 -27.53 1.71 2.18
CA ARG A 460 -28.65 1.01 2.82
C ARG A 460 -28.35 0.78 4.29
N LYS A 461 -29.32 0.20 5.01
CA LYS A 461 -29.15 -0.12 6.44
C LYS A 461 -27.87 -0.94 6.67
N ASP A 462 -27.13 -0.52 7.70
CA ASP A 462 -25.84 -1.05 8.15
C ASP A 462 -24.61 -0.76 7.26
N ASP A 463 -24.80 -0.09 6.12
CA ASP A 463 -23.71 0.37 5.27
C ASP A 463 -23.16 1.68 5.81
N TRP A 464 -21.84 1.86 5.67
CA TRP A 464 -21.17 3.12 5.91
C TRP A 464 -20.82 3.76 4.56
N VAL A 465 -21.40 4.91 4.26
CA VAL A 465 -21.00 5.75 3.12
C VAL A 465 -19.91 6.71 3.62
N PHE A 466 -18.65 6.43 3.29
CA PHE A 466 -17.51 7.12 3.91
C PHE A 466 -17.07 8.33 3.10
N LEU A 467 -16.45 8.16 1.92
CA LEU A 467 -15.74 9.17 1.13
C LEU A 467 -14.60 9.90 1.86
N ASP A 468 -14.88 10.62 2.95
CA ASP A 468 -13.87 11.42 3.67
C ASP A 468 -14.35 11.85 5.05
N TRP A 469 -13.38 12.17 5.92
CA TRP A 469 -13.57 12.83 7.21
C TRP A 469 -13.90 14.31 7.04
N ALA A 470 -15.07 14.61 6.47
CA ALA A 470 -15.51 15.96 6.16
C ALA A 470 -17.00 16.20 6.51
N PRO A 471 -17.38 17.40 7.00
CA PRO A 471 -18.77 17.78 7.27
C PRO A 471 -19.59 17.97 5.97
N MET A 472 -20.02 16.86 5.37
CA MET A 472 -20.87 16.81 4.18
C MET A 472 -22.02 15.80 4.34
N PRO A 473 -23.14 15.98 3.63
CA PRO A 473 -24.19 14.97 3.54
C PRO A 473 -23.65 13.61 3.09
N LYS A 474 -24.19 12.53 3.68
CA LYS A 474 -23.83 11.14 3.34
C LYS A 474 -25.06 10.30 2.96
N SER A 475 -26.22 10.93 2.82
CA SER A 475 -27.50 10.30 2.47
C SER A 475 -27.90 10.56 1.01
N GLY A 476 -28.86 9.78 0.53
CA GLY A 476 -29.32 9.81 -0.85
C GLY A 476 -28.31 9.28 -1.85
N ILE A 477 -28.45 9.72 -3.10
CA ILE A 477 -27.56 9.38 -4.20
C ILE A 477 -26.41 10.39 -4.21
N LEU A 478 -25.20 9.96 -3.85
CA LEU A 478 -24.01 10.79 -3.87
C LEU A 478 -23.32 10.70 -5.23
N CYS A 479 -23.03 11.83 -5.88
CA CYS A 479 -22.44 11.86 -7.21
C CYS A 479 -21.08 11.15 -7.27
N ALA A 480 -20.23 11.35 -6.25
CA ALA A 480 -18.92 10.71 -6.16
C ALA A 480 -19.01 9.18 -6.13
N GLU A 481 -19.99 8.64 -5.38
CA GLU A 481 -20.23 7.20 -5.29
C GLU A 481 -20.64 6.59 -6.64
N GLN A 482 -21.41 7.33 -7.44
CA GLN A 482 -21.83 6.85 -8.77
C GLN A 482 -20.65 6.80 -9.74
N ILE A 483 -19.75 7.78 -9.65
CA ILE A 483 -18.51 7.82 -10.42
C ILE A 483 -17.61 6.64 -10.03
N LEU A 484 -17.44 6.39 -8.73
CA LEU A 484 -16.66 5.25 -8.21
C LEU A 484 -17.28 3.91 -8.63
N PHE A 485 -18.60 3.77 -8.54
CA PHE A 485 -19.28 2.54 -8.93
C PHE A 485 -19.19 2.27 -10.43
N ALA A 486 -19.36 3.29 -11.28
CA ALA A 486 -19.17 3.16 -12.71
C ALA A 486 -17.72 2.81 -13.07
N ARG A 487 -16.73 3.35 -12.35
CA ARG A 487 -15.32 2.96 -12.49
C ARG A 487 -15.11 1.50 -12.09
N ALA A 488 -15.69 1.06 -10.97
CA ALA A 488 -15.59 -0.34 -10.53
C ALA A 488 -16.23 -1.32 -11.54
N LEU A 489 -17.35 -0.95 -12.16
CA LEU A 489 -18.00 -1.75 -13.22
C LEU A 489 -17.14 -1.83 -14.49
N ASP A 490 -16.46 -0.75 -14.87
CA ASP A 490 -15.50 -0.73 -15.99
C ASP A 490 -14.31 -1.67 -15.70
N SER A 491 -13.74 -1.57 -14.50
CA SER A 491 -12.66 -2.45 -14.04
C SER A 491 -13.08 -3.92 -13.97
N LEU A 492 -14.32 -4.20 -13.55
CA LEU A 492 -14.90 -5.54 -13.59
C LEU A 492 -15.04 -6.09 -15.00
N SER A 493 -15.44 -5.27 -15.97
CA SER A 493 -15.55 -5.69 -17.37
C SER A 493 -14.19 -6.14 -17.92
N GLU A 494 -13.13 -5.37 -17.65
CA GLU A 494 -11.76 -5.75 -18.04
C GLU A 494 -11.31 -7.06 -17.35
N CYS A 495 -11.56 -7.19 -16.04
CA CYS A 495 -11.23 -8.40 -15.29
C CYS A 495 -12.03 -9.63 -15.75
N ALA A 496 -13.31 -9.47 -16.12
CA ALA A 496 -14.15 -10.53 -16.67
C ALA A 496 -13.57 -11.06 -17.98
N LYS A 497 -13.14 -10.15 -18.87
CA LYS A 497 -12.44 -10.53 -20.10
C LYS A 497 -11.17 -11.33 -19.85
N ILE A 498 -10.38 -10.96 -18.84
CA ILE A 498 -9.16 -11.69 -18.45
C ILE A 498 -9.51 -13.07 -17.88
N ALA A 499 -10.61 -13.16 -17.12
CA ALA A 499 -11.14 -14.39 -16.55
C ALA A 499 -11.75 -15.34 -17.59
N GLY A 500 -12.10 -14.84 -18.79
CA GLY A 500 -12.78 -15.60 -19.84
C GLY A 500 -14.30 -15.53 -19.78
N GLU A 501 -14.85 -14.62 -18.97
CA GLU A 501 -16.28 -14.47 -18.68
C GLU A 501 -16.90 -13.42 -19.60
N SER A 502 -17.19 -13.81 -20.84
CA SER A 502 -17.57 -12.87 -21.91
C SER A 502 -18.93 -12.19 -21.66
N GLU A 503 -19.91 -12.91 -21.11
CA GLU A 503 -21.23 -12.35 -20.76
C GLU A 503 -21.12 -11.28 -19.67
N ASP A 504 -20.32 -11.55 -18.63
CA ASP A 504 -20.04 -10.58 -17.56
C ASP A 504 -19.32 -9.35 -18.09
N CYS A 505 -18.36 -9.54 -19.00
CA CYS A 505 -17.63 -8.44 -19.66
C CYS A 505 -18.59 -7.46 -20.33
N GLU A 506 -19.52 -7.94 -21.15
CA GLU A 506 -20.50 -7.10 -21.84
C GLU A 506 -21.50 -6.46 -20.88
N LYS A 507 -22.02 -7.23 -19.90
CA LYS A 507 -22.94 -6.76 -18.87
C LYS A 507 -22.35 -5.58 -18.09
N PHE A 508 -21.17 -5.74 -17.51
CA PHE A 508 -20.55 -4.70 -16.69
C PHE A 508 -20.14 -3.47 -17.51
N ALA A 509 -19.69 -3.65 -18.76
CA ALA A 509 -19.41 -2.53 -19.66
C ALA A 509 -20.68 -1.70 -19.97
N ALA A 510 -21.81 -2.37 -20.24
CA ALA A 510 -23.07 -1.69 -20.50
C ALA A 510 -23.59 -0.94 -19.26
N MET A 511 -23.50 -1.57 -18.07
CA MET A 511 -23.88 -0.93 -16.81
C MET A 511 -23.02 0.30 -16.50
N SER A 512 -21.69 0.21 -16.69
CA SER A 512 -20.77 1.34 -16.49
C SER A 512 -21.14 2.52 -17.39
N ARG A 513 -21.32 2.30 -18.70
CA ARG A 513 -21.74 3.35 -19.65
C ARG A 513 -23.06 3.99 -19.25
N GLY A 514 -24.07 3.17 -18.95
CA GLY A 514 -25.39 3.66 -18.54
C GLY A 514 -25.36 4.46 -17.25
N LEU A 515 -24.59 4.03 -16.25
CA LEU A 515 -24.44 4.75 -14.99
C LEU A 515 -23.69 6.07 -15.18
N LYS A 516 -22.64 6.11 -16.02
CA LYS A 516 -21.92 7.34 -16.38
C LYS A 516 -22.85 8.38 -17.01
N GLU A 517 -23.65 7.98 -18.00
CA GLU A 517 -24.61 8.85 -18.67
C GLU A 517 -25.68 9.38 -17.71
N LYS A 518 -26.30 8.49 -16.92
CA LYS A 518 -27.30 8.86 -15.90
C LYS A 518 -26.73 9.81 -14.85
N THR A 519 -25.50 9.57 -14.39
CA THR A 519 -24.82 10.39 -13.39
C THR A 519 -24.57 11.80 -13.92
N LEU A 520 -24.02 11.94 -15.13
CA LEU A 520 -23.78 13.26 -15.72
C LEU A 520 -25.09 14.00 -15.98
N LYS A 521 -26.12 13.31 -16.46
CA LYS A 521 -27.45 13.90 -16.69
C LYS A 521 -28.09 14.40 -15.38
N LEU A 522 -27.95 13.67 -14.29
CA LEU A 522 -28.55 14.05 -13.01
C LEU A 522 -27.75 15.16 -12.31
N PHE A 523 -26.42 15.06 -12.27
CA PHE A 523 -25.61 15.89 -11.38
C PHE A 523 -24.92 17.09 -12.04
N TRP A 524 -24.77 17.14 -13.36
CA TRP A 524 -24.14 18.29 -14.01
C TRP A 524 -25.08 19.50 -13.97
N ASP A 525 -24.62 20.58 -13.34
CA ASP A 525 -25.33 21.85 -13.24
C ASP A 525 -24.63 22.88 -14.13
N ASP A 526 -25.22 23.19 -15.29
CA ASP A 526 -24.64 24.10 -16.28
C ASP A 526 -24.50 25.53 -15.75
N ALA A 527 -25.42 25.98 -14.90
CA ALA A 527 -25.38 27.31 -14.31
C ALA A 527 -24.24 27.44 -13.30
N ARG A 528 -23.99 26.40 -12.49
CA ARG A 528 -22.85 26.35 -11.57
C ARG A 528 -21.54 25.92 -12.25
N GLY A 529 -21.62 25.34 -13.45
CA GLY A 529 -20.48 24.77 -14.16
C GLY A 529 -19.77 23.68 -13.35
N THR A 530 -20.50 22.85 -12.60
CA THR A 530 -19.94 21.78 -11.76
C THR A 530 -20.94 20.66 -11.51
N LEU A 531 -20.47 19.55 -10.96
CA LEU A 531 -21.30 18.48 -10.43
C LEU A 531 -21.86 18.83 -9.05
N ARG A 532 -23.16 18.58 -8.86
CA ARG A 532 -23.82 18.67 -7.55
C ARG A 532 -23.42 17.50 -6.66
N HIS A 533 -23.42 17.70 -5.34
CA HIS A 533 -22.88 16.71 -4.39
C HIS A 533 -23.76 15.48 -4.21
N SER A 534 -25.04 15.67 -3.86
CA SER A 534 -25.99 14.59 -3.61
C SER A 534 -27.41 14.98 -4.01
N TYR A 535 -28.25 13.97 -4.27
CA TYR A 535 -29.66 14.09 -4.63
C TYR A 535 -30.50 13.13 -3.76
N GLU A 536 -31.53 13.66 -3.12
CA GLU A 536 -32.41 12.91 -2.21
C GLU A 536 -33.83 13.51 -2.24
N ASN A 537 -34.85 12.66 -2.37
CA ASN A 537 -36.26 13.05 -2.31
C ASN A 537 -36.62 14.25 -3.21
N GLY A 538 -36.16 14.25 -4.47
CA GLY A 538 -36.45 15.32 -5.42
C GLY A 538 -35.54 16.56 -5.31
N ASN A 539 -34.65 16.61 -4.33
CA ASN A 539 -33.87 17.80 -4.01
C ASN A 539 -32.37 17.54 -4.09
N PHE A 540 -31.63 18.50 -4.63
CA PHE A 540 -30.17 18.49 -4.58
C PHE A 540 -29.67 19.16 -3.31
N SER A 541 -28.57 18.64 -2.76
CA SER A 541 -27.83 19.36 -1.73
C SER A 541 -27.40 20.74 -2.21
N GLU A 542 -27.47 21.72 -1.30
CA GLU A 542 -26.97 23.07 -1.54
C GLU A 542 -25.44 23.12 -1.51
N LYS A 543 -24.79 22.19 -0.79
CA LYS A 543 -23.34 22.14 -0.66
C LYS A 543 -22.67 21.74 -1.97
N THR A 544 -21.64 22.51 -2.32
CA THR A 544 -20.68 22.16 -3.36
C THR A 544 -19.43 21.57 -2.71
N THR A 545 -18.99 20.40 -3.17
CA THR A 545 -17.82 19.70 -2.65
C THR A 545 -16.87 19.30 -3.78
N ARG A 546 -15.61 18.97 -3.45
CA ARG A 546 -14.56 18.68 -4.45
C ARG A 546 -14.63 17.25 -5.00
N TYR A 547 -15.18 16.31 -4.22
CA TYR A 547 -15.08 14.86 -4.43
C TYR A 547 -15.56 14.38 -5.80
N ALA A 548 -16.80 14.72 -6.19
CA ALA A 548 -17.35 14.28 -7.46
C ALA A 548 -16.53 14.82 -8.64
N GLY A 549 -16.16 16.10 -8.63
CA GLY A 549 -15.40 16.68 -9.73
C GLY A 549 -13.98 16.15 -9.84
N MET A 550 -13.27 15.91 -8.72
CA MET A 550 -11.93 15.32 -8.80
C MET A 550 -11.96 13.89 -9.36
N PHE A 551 -12.91 13.04 -8.93
CA PHE A 551 -13.06 11.70 -9.50
C PHE A 551 -13.54 11.73 -10.95
N ALA A 552 -14.42 12.66 -11.31
CA ALA A 552 -14.88 12.82 -12.69
C ALA A 552 -13.73 13.21 -13.65
N VAL A 553 -12.79 14.03 -13.19
CA VAL A 553 -11.57 14.35 -13.94
C VAL A 553 -10.66 13.13 -14.02
N LEU A 554 -10.36 12.47 -12.90
CA LEU A 554 -9.45 11.32 -12.83
C LEU A 554 -9.89 10.15 -13.72
N PHE A 555 -11.19 9.85 -13.74
CA PHE A 555 -11.73 8.70 -14.47
C PHE A 555 -12.33 9.07 -15.83
N GLY A 556 -12.03 10.26 -16.35
CA GLY A 556 -12.40 10.66 -17.72
C GLY A 556 -13.91 10.74 -17.95
N PHE A 557 -14.67 11.23 -16.96
CA PHE A 557 -16.12 11.44 -17.10
C PHE A 557 -16.46 12.68 -17.90
N LEU A 558 -15.51 13.62 -18.00
CA LEU A 558 -15.75 14.96 -18.52
C LEU A 558 -14.94 15.17 -19.80
N ASP A 559 -15.52 15.96 -20.71
CA ASP A 559 -14.76 16.58 -21.79
C ASP A 559 -13.79 17.66 -21.23
N ALA A 560 -12.88 18.14 -22.09
CA ALA A 560 -11.86 19.11 -21.68
C ALA A 560 -12.46 20.42 -21.14
N GLN A 561 -13.56 20.92 -21.72
CA GLN A 561 -14.19 22.17 -21.29
C GLN A 561 -14.84 22.02 -19.90
N LYS A 562 -15.54 20.92 -19.65
CA LYS A 562 -16.13 20.63 -18.34
C LYS A 562 -15.04 20.39 -17.29
N ALA A 563 -13.93 19.75 -17.66
CA ALA A 563 -12.79 19.57 -16.76
C ALA A 563 -12.15 20.92 -16.35
N GLU A 564 -12.06 21.88 -17.27
CA GLU A 564 -11.63 23.25 -16.96
C GLU A 564 -12.62 23.99 -16.06
N LYS A 565 -13.92 23.83 -16.26
CA LYS A 565 -14.93 24.39 -15.34
C LYS A 565 -14.79 23.80 -13.93
N ILE A 566 -14.60 22.49 -13.81
CA ILE A 566 -14.34 21.82 -12.52
C ILE A 566 -13.07 22.36 -11.85
N ARG A 567 -12.00 22.57 -12.62
CA ARG A 567 -10.77 23.20 -12.11
C ARG A 567 -11.07 24.54 -11.43
N ASP A 568 -11.73 25.44 -12.14
CA ASP A 568 -11.88 26.83 -11.70
C ASP A 568 -12.97 26.98 -10.64
N ASN A 569 -14.09 26.26 -10.80
CA ASN A 569 -15.26 26.42 -9.93
C ASN A 569 -15.16 25.63 -8.62
N ILE A 570 -14.39 24.53 -8.58
CA ILE A 570 -14.27 23.70 -7.37
C ILE A 570 -12.85 23.39 -6.90
N LEU A 571 -11.92 22.97 -7.76
CA LEU A 571 -10.61 22.45 -7.28
C LEU A 571 -9.66 23.58 -6.86
N LEU A 572 -9.63 24.66 -7.64
CA LEU A 572 -8.84 25.87 -7.35
C LEU A 572 -9.68 26.98 -6.69
N ASN A 573 -10.96 26.72 -6.41
CA ASN A 573 -11.83 27.68 -5.76
C ASN A 573 -11.65 27.64 -4.23
N GLY A 574 -11.08 28.71 -3.67
CA GLY A 574 -10.86 28.85 -2.23
C GLY A 574 -12.14 28.92 -1.39
N SER A 575 -13.31 29.21 -1.99
CA SER A 575 -14.59 29.22 -1.28
C SER A 575 -15.21 27.84 -1.09
N VAL A 576 -14.74 26.83 -1.84
CA VAL A 576 -15.18 25.44 -1.67
C VAL A 576 -14.37 24.81 -0.56
N GLN A 577 -15.07 24.13 0.35
CA GLN A 577 -14.48 23.44 1.50
C GLN A 577 -13.19 22.70 1.12
N LYS A 578 -12.13 22.95 1.88
CA LYS A 578 -10.83 22.30 1.70
C LYS A 578 -10.84 20.88 2.27
N ILE A 579 -9.98 20.05 1.71
CA ILE A 579 -9.73 18.69 2.19
C ILE A 579 -8.57 18.74 3.20
N THR A 580 -8.73 18.07 4.34
CA THR A 580 -7.75 18.05 5.45
C THR A 580 -7.16 16.67 5.73
N THR A 581 -7.51 15.69 4.89
CA THR A 581 -6.94 14.33 4.93
C THR A 581 -5.94 14.17 3.78
N PRO A 582 -4.72 13.64 4.04
CA PRO A 582 -3.83 13.22 2.94
C PRO A 582 -4.53 12.24 1.98
N TYR A 583 -5.45 11.42 2.51
CA TYR A 583 -6.32 10.51 1.76
C TYR A 583 -6.95 11.15 0.54
N MET A 584 -7.76 12.20 0.71
CA MET A 584 -8.48 12.80 -0.41
C MET A 584 -7.65 13.89 -1.11
N ARG A 585 -6.61 14.42 -0.45
CA ARG A 585 -5.56 15.24 -1.10
C ARG A 585 -4.81 14.46 -2.17
N PHE A 586 -4.62 13.15 -2.00
CA PHE A 586 -4.10 12.26 -3.05
C PHE A 586 -4.87 12.43 -4.37
N TYR A 587 -6.20 12.24 -4.32
CA TYR A 587 -7.04 12.28 -5.51
C TYR A 587 -7.23 13.71 -6.03
N GLU A 588 -7.36 14.70 -5.15
CA GLU A 588 -7.47 16.11 -5.53
C GLU A 588 -6.24 16.56 -6.36
N LEU A 589 -5.04 16.28 -5.85
CA LEU A 589 -3.80 16.69 -6.50
C LEU A 589 -3.53 15.88 -7.76
N ALA A 590 -3.87 14.59 -7.77
CA ALA A 590 -3.81 13.77 -8.98
C ALA A 590 -4.73 14.31 -10.08
N ALA A 591 -5.97 14.70 -9.75
CA ALA A 591 -6.90 15.30 -10.70
C ALA A 591 -6.35 16.60 -11.29
N LEU A 592 -5.74 17.44 -10.46
CA LEU A 592 -5.08 18.68 -10.88
C LEU A 592 -3.88 18.42 -11.80
N CYS A 593 -3.12 17.34 -11.58
CA CYS A 593 -2.05 16.92 -12.49
C CYS A 593 -2.60 16.47 -13.86
N GLU A 594 -3.70 15.71 -13.92
CA GLU A 594 -4.32 15.27 -15.19
C GLU A 594 -4.72 16.46 -16.09
N ILE A 595 -5.06 17.61 -15.49
CA ILE A 595 -5.36 18.87 -16.22
C ILE A 595 -4.19 19.86 -16.24
N GLY A 596 -2.97 19.39 -15.99
CA GLY A 596 -1.72 20.12 -16.22
C GLY A 596 -1.32 21.13 -15.14
N LYS A 597 -1.90 21.09 -13.94
CA LYS A 597 -1.63 22.07 -12.86
C LYS A 597 -0.48 21.66 -11.93
N HIS A 598 0.60 21.12 -12.50
CA HIS A 598 1.77 20.59 -11.76
C HIS A 598 2.43 21.63 -10.85
N ASP A 599 2.51 22.89 -11.30
CA ASP A 599 3.07 23.99 -10.51
C ASP A 599 2.32 24.25 -9.20
N TYR A 600 0.99 24.21 -9.26
CA TYR A 600 0.15 24.34 -8.07
C TYR A 600 0.30 23.11 -7.17
N VAL A 601 0.27 21.91 -7.78
CA VAL A 601 0.41 20.65 -7.03
C VAL A 601 1.75 20.57 -6.31
N LEU A 602 2.84 21.02 -6.93
CA LEU A 602 4.17 21.05 -6.30
C LEU A 602 4.19 21.97 -5.08
N ASP A 603 3.60 23.17 -5.19
CA ASP A 603 3.50 24.11 -4.06
C ASP A 603 2.63 23.52 -2.93
N GLU A 604 1.52 22.86 -3.28
CA GLU A 604 0.64 22.20 -2.33
C GLU A 604 1.31 21.01 -1.63
N ILE A 605 2.12 20.21 -2.35
CA ILE A 605 2.92 19.13 -1.74
C ILE A 605 3.88 19.72 -0.70
N LYS A 606 4.61 20.77 -1.08
CA LYS A 606 5.57 21.44 -0.20
C LYS A 606 4.92 22.12 0.99
N SER A 607 3.74 22.71 0.80
CA SER A 607 3.00 23.40 1.85
C SER A 607 2.42 22.42 2.86
N TYR A 608 1.71 21.40 2.38
CA TYR A 608 0.94 20.50 3.22
C TYR A 608 1.83 19.46 3.92
N TRP A 609 2.63 18.70 3.18
CA TRP A 609 3.55 17.71 3.77
C TRP A 609 4.76 18.37 4.41
N GLY A 610 5.28 19.45 3.82
CA GLY A 610 6.30 20.26 4.47
C GLY A 610 5.80 20.95 5.74
N GLY A 611 4.48 21.17 5.86
CA GLY A 611 3.82 21.60 7.10
C GLY A 611 3.97 20.56 8.22
N MET A 612 3.54 19.31 7.97
CA MET A 612 3.74 18.21 8.93
C MET A 612 5.21 18.06 9.35
N LEU A 613 6.13 18.18 8.38
CA LEU A 613 7.58 18.12 8.65
C LEU A 613 8.09 19.26 9.55
N LYS A 614 7.45 20.45 9.53
CA LYS A 614 7.78 21.57 10.43
C LYS A 614 7.25 21.32 11.85
N GLU A 615 6.13 20.61 11.96
CA GLU A 615 5.57 20.14 13.23
C GLU A 615 6.33 18.93 13.81
N GLY A 616 7.41 18.47 13.15
CA GLY A 616 8.29 17.41 13.67
C GLY A 616 7.94 15.99 13.20
N ALA A 617 7.09 15.85 12.19
CA ALA A 617 6.72 14.56 11.62
C ALA A 617 7.94 13.77 11.10
N THR A 618 8.09 12.52 11.55
CA THR A 618 9.05 11.53 11.02
C THR A 618 8.39 10.45 10.15
N SER A 619 7.06 10.49 10.08
CA SER A 619 6.13 9.73 9.24
C SER A 619 4.91 10.62 9.01
N PHE A 620 4.10 10.36 7.98
CA PHE A 620 2.95 11.19 7.65
C PHE A 620 1.66 10.71 8.30
N TRP A 621 0.85 11.69 8.67
CA TRP A 621 -0.26 11.53 9.60
C TRP A 621 -1.54 11.13 8.89
N GLU A 622 -2.51 10.68 9.68
CA GLU A 622 -3.85 10.35 9.22
C GLU A 622 -4.66 11.58 8.78
N VAL A 623 -4.57 12.67 9.55
CA VAL A 623 -5.26 13.94 9.28
C VAL A 623 -4.30 15.08 9.55
N TYR A 624 -4.29 16.08 8.69
CA TYR A 624 -3.51 17.29 8.92
C TYR A 624 -4.29 18.52 8.46
N ASN A 625 -4.75 19.30 9.44
CA ASN A 625 -5.26 20.62 9.19
C ASN A 625 -4.16 21.66 9.54
N PRO A 626 -3.63 22.42 8.56
CA PRO A 626 -2.61 23.45 8.83
C PRO A 626 -3.04 24.55 9.81
N ASP A 627 -4.35 24.72 10.02
CA ASP A 627 -4.91 25.71 10.94
C ASP A 627 -4.92 25.24 12.40
N GLU A 628 -4.81 23.92 12.64
CA GLU A 628 -4.63 23.38 14.00
C GLU A 628 -3.23 23.73 14.54
N LYS A 629 -3.08 23.74 15.87
CA LYS A 629 -1.81 24.01 16.56
C LYS A 629 -1.62 23.09 17.78
N GLY A 630 -0.39 22.68 18.03
CA GLY A 630 -0.01 21.92 19.23
C GLY A 630 -0.84 20.65 19.40
N ALA A 631 -1.40 20.44 20.59
CA ALA A 631 -2.19 19.25 20.94
C ALA A 631 -3.44 19.01 20.07
N GLN A 632 -3.90 20.01 19.30
CA GLN A 632 -4.97 19.78 18.33
C GLN A 632 -4.57 18.78 17.24
N HIS A 633 -3.27 18.72 16.89
CA HIS A 633 -2.77 17.77 15.91
C HIS A 633 -2.80 16.32 16.41
N THR A 634 -2.73 16.07 17.72
CA THR A 634 -2.75 14.70 18.25
C THR A 634 -4.17 14.18 18.45
N ALA A 635 -5.15 15.08 18.58
CA ALA A 635 -6.52 14.72 18.92
C ALA A 635 -7.32 14.21 17.70
N MET A 636 -8.07 13.13 17.91
CA MET A 636 -9.06 12.59 16.96
C MET A 636 -10.03 11.65 17.69
N TYR A 637 -11.23 11.44 17.14
CA TYR A 637 -12.25 10.56 17.73
C TYR A 637 -12.64 10.91 19.17
N GLY A 638 -12.59 12.20 19.52
CA GLY A 638 -12.85 12.67 20.89
C GLY A 638 -11.77 12.30 21.91
N ARG A 639 -10.57 11.88 21.46
CA ARG A 639 -9.47 11.43 22.31
C ARG A 639 -8.22 12.29 22.11
N PRO A 640 -7.46 12.64 23.17
CA PRO A 640 -6.31 13.56 23.06
C PRO A 640 -5.17 13.10 22.14
N PHE A 641 -4.96 11.80 22.03
CA PHE A 641 -3.90 11.19 21.20
C PHE A 641 -4.47 10.23 20.15
N GLY A 642 -5.75 10.39 19.85
CA GLY A 642 -6.49 9.47 19.02
C GLY A 642 -6.06 9.46 17.56
N ARG A 643 -5.28 10.43 17.06
CA ARG A 643 -4.81 10.50 15.67
C ARG A 643 -3.58 9.62 15.44
N SER A 644 -3.50 8.96 14.28
CA SER A 644 -2.28 8.24 13.87
C SER A 644 -1.26 9.18 13.23
N PHE A 645 -0.02 9.16 13.69
CA PHE A 645 1.12 9.90 13.11
C PHE A 645 1.95 9.07 12.13
N CYS A 646 1.64 7.79 11.96
CA CYS A 646 2.05 7.01 10.80
C CYS A 646 0.82 6.36 10.18
N HIS A 647 0.41 6.87 9.02
CA HIS A 647 -0.74 6.37 8.28
C HIS A 647 -0.41 6.27 6.79
N SER A 648 -0.75 5.15 6.16
CA SER A 648 -0.30 4.78 4.82
C SER A 648 -0.75 5.81 3.79
N TRP A 649 -2.01 6.25 3.85
CA TRP A 649 -2.55 7.31 2.98
C TRP A 649 -1.82 8.66 3.12
N GLY A 650 -1.00 8.83 4.18
CA GLY A 650 -0.16 9.99 4.41
C GLY A 650 0.98 10.09 3.41
N ALA A 651 1.38 8.98 2.79
CA ALA A 651 2.52 8.88 1.88
C ALA A 651 2.21 9.25 0.42
N SER A 652 1.09 9.94 0.15
CA SER A 652 0.62 10.30 -1.20
C SER A 652 1.69 10.86 -2.16
N PRO A 653 2.70 11.64 -1.71
CA PRO A 653 3.76 12.14 -2.59
C PRO A 653 4.52 11.05 -3.35
N LEU A 654 4.57 9.80 -2.85
CA LEU A 654 5.19 8.68 -3.59
C LEU A 654 4.53 8.48 -4.95
N PHE A 655 3.20 8.40 -4.95
CA PHE A 655 2.41 8.26 -6.17
C PHE A 655 2.46 9.53 -7.01
N LEU A 656 2.22 10.71 -6.39
CA LEU A 656 2.16 11.97 -7.14
C LEU A 656 3.47 12.25 -7.88
N LEU A 657 4.61 12.11 -7.22
CA LEU A 657 5.92 12.36 -7.83
C LEU A 657 6.30 11.29 -8.85
N GLY A 658 5.99 10.01 -8.62
CA GLY A 658 6.28 8.94 -9.58
C GLY A 658 5.38 8.99 -10.83
N ARG A 659 4.07 9.11 -10.62
CA ARG A 659 3.07 9.05 -11.69
C ARG A 659 3.02 10.32 -12.54
N TYR A 660 3.18 11.49 -11.93
CA TYR A 660 2.91 12.78 -12.58
C TYR A 660 4.13 13.68 -12.79
N PHE A 661 5.17 13.58 -11.94
CA PHE A 661 6.40 14.39 -12.14
C PHE A 661 7.46 13.61 -12.90
N ALA A 662 7.81 12.39 -12.45
CA ALA A 662 8.54 11.46 -13.31
C ALA A 662 7.69 11.07 -14.53
N GLY A 663 6.36 11.09 -14.38
CA GLY A 663 5.42 11.05 -15.50
C GLY A 663 5.26 9.66 -16.10
N VAL A 664 5.61 8.60 -15.37
CA VAL A 664 5.63 7.23 -15.90
C VAL A 664 4.32 6.53 -15.53
N ARG A 665 3.68 5.86 -16.49
CA ARG A 665 2.54 4.96 -16.23
C ARG A 665 2.46 3.81 -17.24
N PRO A 666 1.95 2.62 -16.84
CA PRO A 666 1.63 1.58 -17.79
C PRO A 666 0.44 2.01 -18.66
N THR A 667 0.51 1.74 -19.96
CA THR A 667 -0.63 1.89 -20.89
C THR A 667 -1.16 0.53 -21.36
N LYS A 668 -0.35 -0.52 -21.17
CA LYS A 668 -0.76 -1.93 -21.25
C LYS A 668 -0.23 -2.70 -20.05
N ALA A 669 -0.85 -3.85 -19.81
CA ALA A 669 -0.56 -4.70 -18.66
C ALA A 669 0.93 -5.01 -18.51
N GLY A 670 1.43 -4.94 -17.27
CA GLY A 670 2.80 -5.27 -16.90
C GLY A 670 3.85 -4.36 -17.52
N TYR A 671 3.49 -3.11 -17.84
CA TYR A 671 4.36 -2.16 -18.56
C TYR A 671 4.83 -2.64 -19.94
N SER A 672 4.16 -3.64 -20.54
CA SER A 672 4.47 -4.10 -21.90
C SER A 672 4.49 -2.92 -22.90
N GLU A 673 3.56 -1.98 -22.70
CA GLU A 673 3.66 -0.60 -23.17
C GLU A 673 3.47 0.38 -22.02
N TYR A 674 4.15 1.52 -22.10
CA TYR A 674 4.05 2.58 -21.10
C TYR A 674 4.13 3.97 -21.74
N GLU A 675 3.71 4.97 -20.97
CA GLU A 675 3.91 6.38 -21.26
C GLU A 675 4.93 6.97 -20.28
N ALA A 676 5.78 7.86 -20.77
CA ALA A 676 6.64 8.72 -19.97
C ALA A 676 6.37 10.17 -20.37
N ALA A 677 5.79 10.96 -19.48
CA ALA A 677 5.50 12.38 -19.67
C ALA A 677 6.13 13.20 -18.52
N PRO A 678 7.47 13.27 -18.45
CA PRO A 678 8.15 13.90 -17.33
C PRO A 678 7.86 15.40 -17.29
N GLU A 679 7.61 15.93 -16.08
CA GLU A 679 7.17 17.30 -15.89
C GLU A 679 8.01 17.99 -14.82
N LEU A 680 8.86 18.91 -15.27
CA LEU A 680 9.84 19.59 -14.41
C LEU A 680 9.17 20.58 -13.46
N SER A 681 8.03 21.18 -13.86
CA SER A 681 7.34 22.21 -13.08
C SER A 681 8.33 23.33 -12.65
N LYS A 682 8.36 23.71 -11.37
CA LYS A 682 9.25 24.74 -10.81
C LYS A 682 10.61 24.21 -10.37
N LEU A 683 10.91 22.92 -10.58
CA LEU A 683 12.19 22.33 -10.18
C LEU A 683 13.31 22.77 -11.12
N GLY A 684 14.54 22.82 -10.59
CA GLY A 684 15.74 23.02 -11.39
C GLY A 684 16.15 21.74 -12.12
N TRP A 685 16.03 20.60 -11.43
CA TRP A 685 16.23 19.26 -11.97
C TRP A 685 15.55 18.21 -11.08
N PHE A 686 15.26 17.03 -11.64
CA PHE A 686 14.97 15.82 -10.87
C PHE A 686 15.54 14.56 -11.53
N LYS A 687 15.70 13.51 -10.72
CA LYS A 687 16.03 12.14 -11.09
C LYS A 687 15.05 11.20 -10.43
N ALA A 688 14.54 10.23 -11.18
CA ALA A 688 13.60 9.24 -10.68
C ALA A 688 13.89 7.85 -11.26
N SER A 689 13.57 6.82 -10.47
CA SER A 689 13.50 5.43 -10.90
C SER A 689 12.11 4.91 -10.59
N VAL A 690 11.41 4.38 -11.59
CA VAL A 690 10.08 3.78 -11.45
C VAL A 690 10.21 2.26 -11.67
N PRO A 691 9.92 1.44 -10.66
CA PRO A 691 10.05 0.00 -10.76
C PRO A 691 8.93 -0.60 -11.62
N THR A 692 9.26 -1.66 -12.36
CA THR A 692 8.34 -2.41 -13.23
C THR A 692 8.59 -3.92 -13.12
N PRO A 693 7.77 -4.78 -13.75
CA PRO A 693 8.03 -6.23 -13.78
C PRO A 693 9.35 -6.63 -14.45
N PHE A 694 9.92 -5.80 -15.34
CA PHE A 694 11.12 -6.11 -16.11
C PHE A 694 12.37 -5.33 -15.68
N GLY A 695 12.32 -4.62 -14.55
CA GLY A 695 13.43 -3.79 -14.06
C GLY A 695 12.95 -2.41 -13.67
N GLU A 696 13.60 -1.37 -14.20
CA GLU A 696 13.28 0.02 -13.87
C GLU A 696 13.18 0.89 -15.14
N ILE A 697 12.35 1.93 -15.05
CA ILE A 697 12.36 3.08 -15.95
C ILE A 697 13.02 4.23 -15.21
N LYS A 698 14.18 4.68 -15.69
CA LYS A 698 14.98 5.76 -15.11
C LYS A 698 14.82 7.01 -15.94
N ILE A 699 14.52 8.13 -15.26
CA ILE A 699 14.35 9.44 -15.88
C ILE A 699 15.18 10.46 -15.12
N SER A 700 15.90 11.32 -15.85
CA SER A 700 16.51 12.54 -15.35
C SER A 700 16.05 13.70 -16.21
N MET A 701 15.62 14.80 -15.61
CA MET A 701 15.17 15.98 -16.35
C MET A 701 15.72 17.23 -15.69
N ASP A 702 16.21 18.15 -16.51
CA ASP A 702 16.52 19.54 -16.15
C ASP A 702 15.88 20.49 -17.17
N LYS A 703 16.21 21.78 -17.12
CA LYS A 703 15.61 22.81 -17.99
C LYS A 703 15.91 22.63 -19.48
N ASN A 704 16.95 21.88 -19.83
CA ASN A 704 17.49 21.80 -21.20
C ASN A 704 17.50 20.36 -21.73
N SER A 705 17.42 19.36 -20.86
CA SER A 705 17.56 17.96 -21.25
C SER A 705 16.67 17.00 -20.48
N VAL A 706 16.34 15.89 -21.14
CA VAL A 706 15.71 14.69 -20.56
C VAL A 706 16.58 13.50 -20.92
N GLU A 707 16.99 12.73 -19.92
CA GLU A 707 17.58 11.40 -20.09
C GLU A 707 16.55 10.34 -19.67
N ILE A 708 16.31 9.35 -20.53
CA ILE A 708 15.44 8.22 -20.22
C ILE A 708 16.10 6.90 -20.61
N LYS A 709 16.00 5.91 -19.71
CA LYS A 709 16.40 4.52 -19.93
C LYS A 709 15.31 3.60 -19.36
N SER A 710 14.89 2.61 -20.14
CA SER A 710 14.02 1.54 -19.65
C SER A 710 14.69 0.18 -19.77
N ASP A 711 14.58 -0.66 -18.75
CA ASP A 711 15.11 -2.03 -18.79
C ASP A 711 14.24 -3.00 -19.64
N GLY A 712 13.00 -2.61 -19.96
CA GLY A 712 12.05 -3.38 -20.77
C GLY A 712 10.82 -2.57 -21.22
N GLY A 713 9.85 -3.22 -21.87
CA GLY A 713 8.66 -2.56 -22.40
C GLY A 713 8.92 -1.55 -23.52
N ILE A 714 7.85 -1.14 -24.22
CA ILE A 714 7.91 -0.11 -25.26
C ILE A 714 7.27 1.18 -24.71
N GLY A 715 8.03 2.27 -24.72
CA GLY A 715 7.58 3.55 -24.18
C GLY A 715 7.10 4.52 -25.25
N THR A 716 6.15 5.37 -24.89
CA THR A 716 5.86 6.63 -25.57
C THR A 716 6.30 7.79 -24.68
N LEU A 717 7.39 8.44 -25.03
CA LEU A 717 7.81 9.69 -24.40
C LEU A 717 6.94 10.83 -24.92
N ARG A 718 6.41 11.68 -24.04
CA ARG A 718 5.71 12.92 -24.36
C ARG A 718 6.42 14.09 -23.71
N LEU A 719 6.74 15.13 -24.50
CA LEU A 719 7.42 16.32 -24.03
C LEU A 719 6.70 17.59 -24.51
N LYS A 720 6.72 18.62 -23.66
CA LYS A 720 6.40 20.00 -24.05
C LYS A 720 7.70 20.72 -24.35
N SER A 721 7.79 21.34 -25.51
CA SER A 721 9.00 22.03 -25.96
C SER A 721 8.64 23.19 -26.91
N ALA A 722 9.32 24.33 -26.78
CA ALA A 722 9.13 25.49 -27.64
C ALA A 722 9.66 25.24 -29.07
N ALA A 723 10.70 24.42 -29.19
CA ALA A 723 11.24 23.92 -30.45
C ALA A 723 11.20 22.38 -30.51
N GLU A 724 11.37 21.81 -31.70
CA GLU A 724 11.42 20.35 -31.84
C GLU A 724 12.58 19.74 -31.04
N PRO A 725 12.32 18.78 -30.14
CA PRO A 725 13.37 18.13 -29.36
C PRO A 725 14.36 17.37 -30.24
N VAL A 726 15.63 17.33 -29.82
CA VAL A 726 16.71 16.70 -30.59
C VAL A 726 17.34 15.55 -29.81
N CYS A 727 17.36 14.37 -30.39
CA CYS A 727 18.08 13.19 -29.89
C CYS A 727 18.56 12.32 -31.06
N PRO A 728 19.87 12.04 -31.20
CA PRO A 728 20.35 11.08 -32.18
C PRO A 728 19.65 9.72 -32.05
N GLY A 729 19.17 9.16 -33.18
CA GLY A 729 18.48 7.87 -33.20
C GLY A 729 17.04 7.87 -32.70
N LEU A 730 16.47 9.04 -32.38
CA LEU A 730 15.05 9.20 -32.04
C LEU A 730 14.37 10.10 -33.08
N LYS A 731 13.16 9.74 -33.50
CA LYS A 731 12.32 10.59 -34.34
C LYS A 731 11.15 11.12 -33.51
N PHE A 732 10.97 12.44 -33.51
CA PHE A 732 9.86 13.08 -32.84
C PHE A 732 8.70 13.30 -33.82
N LYS A 733 7.49 13.14 -33.30
CA LYS A 733 6.24 13.54 -33.95
C LYS A 733 5.70 14.75 -33.22
N SER A 734 5.36 15.81 -33.97
CA SER A 734 4.61 16.94 -33.40
C SER A 734 3.15 16.56 -33.21
N ASP A 735 2.64 16.75 -32.00
CA ASP A 735 1.24 16.58 -31.62
C ASP A 735 0.49 17.94 -31.57
N GLY A 736 1.15 19.02 -32.02
CA GLY A 736 0.63 20.39 -32.02
C GLY A 736 0.80 21.11 -30.67
N GLY A 737 0.79 22.46 -30.70
CA GLY A 737 0.84 23.29 -29.49
C GLY A 737 2.11 23.09 -28.63
N GLY A 738 3.26 22.89 -29.27
CA GLY A 738 4.54 22.65 -28.59
C GLY A 738 4.64 21.27 -27.92
N LYS A 739 3.79 20.31 -28.28
CA LYS A 739 3.83 18.94 -27.75
C LYS A 739 4.48 18.00 -28.78
N TYR A 740 5.37 17.15 -28.30
CA TYR A 740 6.11 16.19 -29.10
C TYR A 740 6.04 14.80 -28.47
N SER A 741 5.97 13.77 -29.31
CA SER A 741 6.03 12.38 -28.88
C SER A 741 7.09 11.58 -29.62
N ALA A 742 7.68 10.60 -28.94
CA ALA A 742 8.65 9.69 -29.52
C ALA A 742 8.61 8.32 -28.86
N ARG A 743 8.98 7.29 -29.62
CA ARG A 743 9.01 5.90 -29.17
C ARG A 743 10.33 5.58 -28.47
N ILE A 744 10.25 5.02 -27.27
CA ILE A 744 11.38 4.61 -26.44
C ILE A 744 11.52 3.08 -26.51
N GLU A 745 12.63 2.61 -27.06
CA GLU A 745 12.93 1.18 -27.14
C GLU A 745 13.58 0.67 -25.84
N PRO A 746 13.35 -0.60 -25.47
CA PRO A 746 13.94 -1.18 -24.26
C PRO A 746 15.46 -1.25 -24.35
N LYS A 747 16.13 -1.19 -23.19
CA LYS A 747 17.58 -1.31 -22.97
C LYS A 747 18.43 -0.27 -23.70
N LYS A 748 17.83 0.81 -24.20
CA LYS A 748 18.53 1.97 -24.77
C LYS A 748 18.43 3.18 -23.84
N THR A 749 19.45 4.03 -23.88
CA THR A 749 19.47 5.31 -23.16
C THR A 749 19.37 6.43 -24.18
N TYR A 750 18.41 7.32 -23.98
CA TYR A 750 18.17 8.48 -24.85
C TYR A 750 18.47 9.75 -24.07
N ARG A 751 19.26 10.64 -24.66
CA ARG A 751 19.57 11.98 -24.13
C ARG A 751 19.01 13.02 -25.07
N ILE A 752 17.89 13.59 -24.67
CA ILE A 752 17.07 14.47 -25.49
C ILE A 752 17.31 15.91 -25.05
N ARG A 753 17.63 16.78 -25.99
CA ARG A 753 17.62 18.23 -25.78
C ARG A 753 16.24 18.78 -26.14
N TYR A 754 15.70 19.65 -25.31
CA TYR A 754 14.41 20.30 -25.52
C TYR A 754 14.47 21.75 -25.01
N GLU A 755 13.50 22.57 -25.38
CA GLU A 755 13.37 23.95 -24.93
C GLU A 755 12.14 24.08 -24.05
N LYS A 756 12.32 24.22 -22.74
CA LYS A 756 11.21 24.35 -21.79
C LYS A 756 10.30 25.53 -22.16
N ILE A 757 8.99 25.27 -22.23
CA ILE A 757 7.92 26.28 -22.41
C ILE A 757 7.65 27.02 -21.10
#